data_AF-A0A2P6TJ63-F1
#
_entry.id   AF-A0A2P6TJ63-F1
#
_cell.length_a   1.000
_cell.length_b   1.000
_cell.length_c   1.000
_cell.angle_alpha   90.00
_cell.angle_beta   90.00
_cell.angle_gamma   90.00
#
_symmetry.space_group_name_H-M   'P 1'
#
loop_
_entity.id
_entity.type
_entity.pdbx_description
1 polymer ?
#
loop_
_entity_poly.entity_id
_entity_poly.type
_entity_poly.pdbx_seq_one_letter_code
_entity_poly.pdbx_strand_id
1 'polypeptide(L)'
;MASSLFRRLLSQPQTAAALLQACGTAPAGARPFQLVQLAALSASTAAAAAGKLYGACVLERLPVVVPESPAWEQEFFEWQASVRAKYMKQLPPEFTDVKESEVQGDASSYEPASRETEADRTNDRRSLQRRLDQRLFMLVKPKGGSWALMQRENVEGETMRQTAERALADAVDTSAVQPYFVGNAPAGHVQLSDGTTFFHRCQLIQGVPALQGGSGYSEYVWVAKDELGDYIQEPELLQLLQKMLAALWRPSQHACQRAAVRAQAAAEEAALGGGGGSGGSRGGNRGDRWHDSDDDWAGDSGALPLGAALTVAGLDMMEGWNGRRKPQPAVKRQAASPLMAALSAVAVASAAAAAQPVSSSSAEAEAGPSSCAAAACSSFEQGGGSSGEPAAAPLDGSERSDADGTAPPPKRIVMLVEPSPFTYCSGYQTRFRATIREMVAEGCDVLVVTPGRGAAGLLPGGQEQPAEFEGARVVEAGSFPCPGYSSVPLSLGLSPRIYKHVKDWRPDLIHVTSPGALPAAGWLYSRLLRVPLVASFHTHVPAYLPRLGLGWLTSGMWAAIRAIHRAAHLTIAVSPATATELVEAGACDRKAVKVWPKAVDCDLFHPGQASQVMRARLAGGSPCGPAPRLDGPLLLYVGRVSPEKNLALLRPLLERVPGARLAVVGDGPAMQEVQAELAGAPVTFLGRLSGRELAAAYASADIFVMPSESETLGNVVGEAMASGLPVVAAAAGGVPSVIGRPGTTGVLFPPGDAAAAAAAVRQLAADASARRRMGHAARAEMERWSWRAATRELLRRHYPAALAAWRQQEGGAWALSRQAAA
;
A
#
# COMPACT_ATOMS: atom_id res chain seq x y z
N MET A 1 -8.36 45.97 -2.04
CA MET A 1 -8.28 46.93 -3.17
C MET A 1 -7.48 46.43 -4.39
N ALA A 2 -6.45 45.58 -4.25
CA ALA A 2 -5.64 45.08 -5.38
C ALA A 2 -6.40 44.18 -6.40
N SER A 3 -7.45 43.45 -5.98
CA SER A 3 -8.20 42.56 -6.87
C SER A 3 -9.09 43.28 -7.90
N SER A 4 -9.54 44.52 -7.59
CA SER A 4 -10.39 45.30 -8.50
C SER A 4 -9.61 45.99 -9.63
N LEU A 5 -8.33 46.29 -9.40
CA LEU A 5 -7.43 46.89 -10.39
C LEU A 5 -7.02 45.86 -11.46
N PHE A 6 -6.83 44.60 -11.09
CA PHE A 6 -6.41 43.55 -12.02
C PHE A 6 -7.52 43.15 -13.01
N ARG A 7 -8.80 43.18 -12.60
CA ARG A 7 -9.94 42.93 -13.51
C ARG A 7 -10.23 44.09 -14.47
N ARG A 8 -9.90 45.34 -14.11
CA ARG A 8 -10.03 46.50 -15.02
C ARG A 8 -8.93 46.56 -16.08
N LEU A 9 -7.74 46.04 -15.80
CA LEU A 9 -6.63 45.99 -16.76
C LEU A 9 -6.82 44.94 -17.87
N LEU A 10 -7.56 43.87 -17.59
CA LEU A 10 -7.83 42.77 -18.54
C LEU A 10 -9.08 42.98 -19.40
N SER A 11 -9.84 44.04 -19.18
CA SER A 11 -11.07 44.35 -19.95
C SER A 11 -10.85 45.38 -21.07
N GLN A 12 -9.61 45.80 -21.32
CA GLN A 12 -9.30 46.68 -22.45
C GLN A 12 -8.66 45.89 -23.61
N PRO A 13 -9.22 45.95 -24.82
CA PRO A 13 -8.75 45.14 -25.95
C PRO A 13 -7.34 45.50 -26.43
N GLN A 14 -6.83 46.69 -26.09
CA GLN A 14 -5.50 47.15 -26.52
C GLN A 14 -4.35 46.57 -25.68
N THR A 15 -4.59 46.18 -24.41
CA THR A 15 -3.55 45.59 -23.54
C THR A 15 -3.29 44.10 -23.81
N ALA A 16 -4.31 43.36 -24.30
CA ALA A 16 -4.14 41.96 -24.70
C ALA A 16 -3.29 41.82 -25.98
N ALA A 17 -3.39 42.76 -26.92
CA ALA A 17 -2.60 42.78 -28.14
C ALA A 17 -1.10 43.07 -27.88
N ALA A 18 -0.79 43.94 -26.91
CA ALA A 18 0.59 44.25 -26.52
C ALA A 18 1.31 43.08 -25.84
N LEU A 19 0.57 42.24 -25.09
CA LEU A 19 1.11 41.02 -24.47
C LEU A 19 1.41 39.91 -25.49
N LEU A 20 0.63 39.84 -26.58
CA LEU A 20 0.86 38.90 -27.69
C LEU A 20 2.07 39.31 -28.55
N GLN A 21 2.30 40.61 -28.75
CA GLN A 21 3.50 41.09 -29.45
C GLN A 21 4.80 40.92 -28.64
N ALA A 22 4.73 40.94 -27.30
CA ALA A 22 5.91 40.75 -26.45
C ALA A 22 6.42 39.29 -26.38
N CYS A 23 5.63 38.31 -26.82
CA CYS A 23 6.06 36.90 -26.91
C CYS A 23 6.83 36.56 -28.20
N GLY A 24 6.97 37.51 -29.14
CA GLY A 24 7.57 37.29 -30.46
C GLY A 24 9.10 37.34 -30.53
N THR A 25 9.82 37.66 -29.46
CA THR A 25 11.29 37.73 -29.49
C THR A 25 11.90 37.15 -28.21
N ALA A 26 12.31 35.88 -28.24
CA ALA A 26 13.12 35.26 -27.19
C ALA A 26 14.56 35.03 -27.71
N PRO A 27 15.62 35.42 -26.98
CA PRO A 27 16.98 35.01 -27.28
C PRO A 27 17.25 33.58 -26.79
N ALA A 28 18.10 32.86 -27.52
CA ALA A 28 18.45 31.46 -27.32
C ALA A 28 19.11 31.20 -25.95
N GLY A 29 18.52 30.30 -25.14
CA GLY A 29 19.17 29.83 -23.90
C GLY A 29 18.29 29.34 -22.74
N ALA A 30 17.01 29.01 -22.94
CA ALA A 30 16.13 28.51 -21.86
C ALA A 30 15.81 27.00 -21.98
N ARG A 31 15.88 26.29 -20.85
CA ARG A 31 15.79 24.82 -20.70
C ARG A 31 14.35 24.29 -20.92
N PRO A 32 14.16 23.06 -21.43
CA PRO A 32 12.87 22.60 -21.94
C PRO A 32 12.08 21.81 -20.89
N PHE A 33 11.35 22.48 -19.99
CA PHE A 33 10.32 21.77 -19.20
C PHE A 33 9.08 22.60 -18.85
N GLN A 34 8.99 23.86 -19.31
CA GLN A 34 7.80 24.70 -19.16
C GLN A 34 7.10 25.06 -20.49
N LEU A 35 7.64 24.60 -21.64
CA LEU A 35 7.02 24.79 -22.95
C LEU A 35 6.18 23.59 -23.42
N VAL A 36 6.37 22.40 -22.84
CA VAL A 36 5.62 21.19 -23.25
C VAL A 36 4.17 21.20 -22.74
N GLN A 37 3.89 21.82 -21.58
CA GLN A 37 2.51 21.96 -21.09
C GLN A 37 1.71 23.10 -21.74
N LEU A 38 2.39 24.14 -22.24
CA LEU A 38 1.75 25.22 -23.01
C LEU A 38 1.61 24.88 -24.50
N ALA A 39 2.46 24.00 -25.04
CA ALA A 39 2.25 23.38 -26.36
C ALA A 39 1.12 22.34 -26.32
N ALA A 40 0.94 21.59 -25.23
CA ALA A 40 -0.18 20.63 -25.10
C ALA A 40 -1.57 21.30 -24.95
N LEU A 41 -1.61 22.56 -24.49
CA LEU A 41 -2.86 23.35 -24.39
C LEU A 41 -3.12 24.24 -25.61
N SER A 42 -2.17 24.37 -26.53
CA SER A 42 -2.34 25.06 -27.83
C SER A 42 -2.34 24.11 -29.04
N ALA A 43 -1.86 22.87 -28.87
CA ALA A 43 -1.93 21.80 -29.87
C ALA A 43 -3.28 21.06 -29.91
N SER A 44 -4.23 21.40 -29.03
CA SER A 44 -5.64 21.00 -29.21
C SER A 44 -6.44 22.03 -30.03
N THR A 45 -5.81 23.13 -30.46
CA THR A 45 -6.46 24.20 -31.25
C THR A 45 -5.77 24.49 -32.59
N ALA A 46 -4.73 23.73 -32.97
CA ALA A 46 -3.96 23.97 -34.19
C ALA A 46 -3.69 22.72 -35.04
N ALA A 47 -4.59 21.72 -34.97
CA ALA A 47 -4.71 20.67 -35.98
C ALA A 47 -6.19 20.39 -36.26
N ALA A 48 -6.96 21.45 -36.46
CA ALA A 48 -8.16 21.40 -37.29
C ALA A 48 -7.70 21.18 -38.74
N ALA A 49 -7.33 19.94 -39.06
CA ALA A 49 -7.43 19.46 -40.43
C ALA A 49 -8.91 19.16 -40.67
N ALA A 50 -9.67 20.22 -41.00
CA ALA A 50 -10.95 20.24 -41.71
C ALA A 50 -11.85 18.97 -41.64
N GLY A 51 -12.21 18.53 -40.43
CA GLY A 51 -13.13 17.41 -40.22
C GLY A 51 -14.24 17.79 -39.24
N LYS A 52 -15.46 17.33 -39.50
CA LYS A 52 -16.61 17.57 -38.61
C LYS A 52 -16.42 16.80 -37.29
N LEU A 53 -16.97 17.30 -36.18
CA LEU A 53 -16.97 16.58 -34.90
C LEU A 53 -18.35 15.98 -34.66
N TYR A 54 -18.41 14.73 -34.21
CA TYR A 54 -19.66 14.03 -33.92
C TYR A 54 -19.68 13.50 -32.48
N GLY A 55 -20.84 13.62 -31.83
CA GLY A 55 -21.14 12.98 -30.55
C GLY A 55 -22.09 11.81 -30.77
N ALA A 56 -21.66 10.60 -30.38
CA ALA A 56 -22.44 9.37 -30.52
C ALA A 56 -22.88 8.81 -29.15
N CYS A 57 -24.13 8.36 -29.04
CA CYS A 57 -24.68 7.74 -27.84
C CYS A 57 -24.70 6.22 -27.98
N VAL A 58 -24.09 5.53 -27.01
CA VAL A 58 -24.16 4.07 -26.84
C VAL A 58 -25.19 3.77 -25.77
N LEU A 59 -26.43 3.53 -26.20
CA LEU A 59 -27.53 3.15 -25.31
C LEU A 59 -27.51 1.65 -25.04
N GLU A 60 -27.32 1.26 -23.77
CA GLU A 60 -27.26 -0.13 -23.33
C GLU A 60 -28.39 -0.50 -22.37
N ARG A 61 -28.83 -1.76 -22.44
CA ARG A 61 -29.75 -2.39 -21.49
C ARG A 61 -29.03 -3.48 -20.70
N LEU A 62 -29.18 -3.49 -19.37
CA LEU A 62 -28.53 -4.47 -18.49
C LEU A 62 -29.11 -5.90 -18.67
N PRO A 63 -28.36 -6.97 -18.35
CA PRO A 63 -28.90 -8.32 -18.42
C PRO A 63 -30.14 -8.47 -17.53
N VAL A 64 -31.20 -9.11 -18.06
CA VAL A 64 -32.45 -9.34 -17.31
C VAL A 64 -32.37 -10.63 -16.49
N VAL A 65 -31.56 -11.59 -16.93
CA VAL A 65 -31.27 -12.81 -16.18
C VAL A 65 -29.94 -12.63 -15.46
N VAL A 66 -30.00 -12.52 -14.13
CA VAL A 66 -28.82 -12.63 -13.28
C VAL A 66 -28.35 -14.08 -13.33
N PRO A 67 -27.07 -14.36 -13.64
CA PRO A 67 -26.57 -15.74 -13.68
C PRO A 67 -26.76 -16.43 -12.34
N GLU A 68 -27.01 -17.75 -12.35
CA GLU A 68 -27.06 -18.53 -11.11
C GLU A 68 -25.77 -18.39 -10.32
N SER A 69 -25.94 -18.12 -9.02
CA SER A 69 -24.86 -18.26 -8.06
C SER A 69 -24.40 -19.72 -8.03
N PRO A 70 -23.10 -20.01 -8.18
CA PRO A 70 -22.57 -21.36 -8.10
C PRO A 70 -22.94 -22.02 -6.77
N ALA A 71 -23.05 -23.35 -6.75
CA ALA A 71 -23.52 -24.13 -5.59
C ALA A 71 -22.82 -23.76 -4.28
N TRP A 72 -21.50 -23.55 -4.30
CA TRP A 72 -20.73 -23.14 -3.11
C TRP A 72 -21.16 -21.77 -2.56
N GLU A 73 -21.64 -20.87 -3.41
CA GLU A 73 -22.10 -19.54 -3.00
C GLU A 73 -23.50 -19.63 -2.38
N GLN A 74 -24.36 -20.52 -2.88
CA GLN A 74 -25.63 -20.87 -2.24
C GLN A 74 -25.36 -21.53 -0.87
N GLU A 75 -24.46 -22.51 -0.81
CA GLU A 75 -24.03 -23.15 0.45
C GLU A 75 -23.42 -22.14 1.42
N PHE A 76 -22.64 -21.17 0.94
CA PHE A 76 -22.09 -20.09 1.77
C PHE A 76 -23.18 -19.17 2.32
N PHE A 77 -24.16 -18.79 1.50
CA PHE A 77 -25.26 -17.93 1.95
C PHE A 77 -26.21 -18.68 2.89
N GLU A 78 -26.47 -19.96 2.66
CA GLU A 78 -27.23 -20.82 3.57
C GLU A 78 -26.49 -21.01 4.89
N TRP A 79 -25.19 -21.28 4.84
CA TRP A 79 -24.34 -21.33 6.04
C TRP A 79 -24.33 -19.99 6.77
N GLN A 80 -24.14 -18.87 6.07
CA GLN A 80 -24.13 -17.53 6.65
C GLN A 80 -25.48 -17.18 7.29
N ALA A 81 -26.59 -17.55 6.64
CA ALA A 81 -27.93 -17.38 7.17
C ALA A 81 -28.14 -18.25 8.42
N SER A 82 -27.66 -19.50 8.42
CA SER A 82 -27.71 -20.40 9.58
C SER A 82 -26.91 -19.86 10.77
N VAL A 83 -25.73 -19.27 10.52
CA VAL A 83 -24.88 -18.64 11.53
C VAL A 83 -25.57 -17.39 12.06
N ARG A 84 -26.10 -16.53 11.18
CA ARG A 84 -26.87 -15.35 11.61
C ARG A 84 -28.10 -15.74 12.43
N ALA A 85 -28.87 -16.74 12.02
CA ALA A 85 -30.02 -17.22 12.77
C ALA A 85 -29.61 -17.76 14.15
N LYS A 86 -28.45 -18.44 14.23
CA LYS A 86 -27.92 -18.99 15.49
C LYS A 86 -27.43 -17.93 16.48
N TYR A 87 -26.97 -16.77 15.98
CA TYR A 87 -26.40 -15.69 16.81
C TYR A 87 -27.24 -14.41 16.83
N MET A 88 -28.37 -14.36 16.13
CA MET A 88 -29.34 -13.28 16.28
C MET A 88 -30.00 -13.41 17.64
N LYS A 89 -29.78 -12.43 18.50
CA LYS A 89 -30.58 -12.24 19.71
C LYS A 89 -32.03 -12.07 19.26
N GLN A 90 -32.91 -12.99 19.65
CA GLN A 90 -34.34 -12.76 19.54
C GLN A 90 -34.66 -11.54 20.40
N LEU A 91 -35.07 -10.45 19.76
CA LEU A 91 -35.59 -9.29 20.46
C LEU A 91 -36.85 -9.74 21.21
N PRO A 92 -37.08 -9.26 22.45
CA PRO A 92 -38.32 -9.53 23.16
C PRO A 92 -39.52 -9.18 22.27
N PRO A 93 -40.62 -9.95 22.30
CA PRO A 93 -41.80 -9.70 21.45
C PRO A 93 -42.34 -8.27 21.60
N GLU A 94 -42.13 -7.68 22.77
CA GLU A 94 -42.43 -6.30 23.16
C GLU A 94 -41.80 -5.24 22.24
N PHE A 95 -40.68 -5.57 21.59
CA PHE A 95 -39.92 -4.68 20.69
C PHE A 95 -40.24 -4.90 19.21
N THR A 96 -41.01 -5.93 18.86
CA THR A 96 -41.30 -6.30 17.48
C THR A 96 -42.80 -6.30 17.22
N ASP A 97 -43.52 -5.26 17.67
CA ASP A 97 -44.94 -4.98 17.37
C ASP A 97 -45.17 -4.85 15.84
N VAL A 98 -45.02 -5.96 15.13
CA VAL A 98 -45.40 -6.12 13.73
C VAL A 98 -46.77 -6.74 13.78
N LYS A 99 -47.78 -5.96 13.37
CA LYS A 99 -49.13 -6.45 13.18
C LYS A 99 -49.08 -7.72 12.31
N GLU A 100 -49.69 -8.81 12.78
CA GLU A 100 -49.79 -10.11 12.09
C GLU A 100 -50.52 -10.07 10.72
N SER A 101 -50.81 -8.88 10.18
CA SER A 101 -51.65 -8.71 8.99
C SER A 101 -50.91 -8.52 7.66
N GLU A 102 -49.57 -8.61 7.60
CA GLU A 102 -48.83 -8.37 6.33
C GLU A 102 -47.88 -9.49 5.90
N VAL A 103 -48.11 -10.73 6.34
CA VAL A 103 -47.50 -11.91 5.71
C VAL A 103 -48.58 -12.94 5.37
N GLN A 104 -49.55 -12.53 4.54
CA GLN A 104 -50.35 -13.46 3.75
C GLN A 104 -49.74 -13.57 2.36
N GLY A 105 -48.70 -14.38 2.27
CA GLY A 105 -48.04 -14.75 1.04
C GLY A 105 -47.08 -15.88 1.38
N ASP A 106 -47.55 -17.11 1.23
CA ASP A 106 -46.76 -18.31 1.48
C ASP A 106 -45.59 -18.33 0.48
N ALA A 107 -44.40 -17.92 0.93
CA ALA A 107 -43.20 -17.83 0.09
C ALA A 107 -42.77 -19.19 -0.48
N SER A 108 -43.42 -20.28 -0.03
CA SER A 108 -43.23 -21.65 -0.49
C SER A 108 -43.79 -21.93 -1.90
N SER A 109 -44.64 -21.06 -2.47
CA SER A 109 -45.25 -21.26 -3.79
C SER A 109 -44.69 -20.37 -4.92
N TYR A 110 -43.54 -19.70 -4.71
CA TYR A 110 -42.91 -18.92 -5.77
C TYR A 110 -42.20 -19.85 -6.76
N GLU A 111 -42.84 -20.11 -7.90
CA GLU A 111 -42.16 -20.71 -9.07
C GLU A 111 -41.48 -19.61 -9.89
N PRO A 112 -40.14 -19.66 -10.08
CA PRO A 112 -39.43 -18.71 -10.93
C PRO A 112 -39.95 -18.80 -12.37
N ALA A 113 -40.41 -17.69 -12.94
CA ALA A 113 -40.85 -17.63 -14.33
C ALA A 113 -39.77 -18.16 -15.30
N SER A 114 -40.17 -18.88 -16.35
CA SER A 114 -39.25 -19.51 -17.31
C SER A 114 -38.19 -18.53 -17.85
N ARG A 115 -36.94 -19.00 -17.97
CA ARG A 115 -35.81 -18.17 -18.40
C ARG A 115 -35.90 -17.68 -19.85
N GLU A 116 -36.65 -18.38 -20.70
CA GLU A 116 -36.87 -17.98 -22.10
C GLU A 116 -38.22 -17.28 -22.25
N THR A 117 -38.21 -16.10 -22.86
CA THR A 117 -39.44 -15.39 -23.28
C THR A 117 -39.86 -15.80 -24.69
N GLU A 118 -41.11 -15.51 -25.05
CA GLU A 118 -41.59 -15.69 -26.44
C GLU A 118 -40.73 -14.91 -27.45
N ALA A 119 -40.24 -13.73 -27.08
CA ALA A 119 -39.31 -12.94 -27.89
C ALA A 119 -37.94 -13.61 -28.08
N ASP A 120 -37.47 -14.39 -27.10
CA ASP A 120 -36.24 -15.20 -27.24
C ASP A 120 -36.49 -16.38 -28.19
N ARG A 121 -37.66 -17.02 -28.10
CA ARG A 121 -38.05 -18.14 -28.98
C ARG A 121 -38.25 -17.73 -30.43
N THR A 122 -38.79 -16.52 -30.67
CA THR A 122 -39.00 -15.98 -32.02
C THR A 122 -37.82 -15.15 -32.52
N ASN A 123 -36.75 -15.01 -31.72
CA ASN A 123 -35.60 -14.14 -31.99
C ASN A 123 -36.02 -12.70 -32.37
N ASP A 124 -37.01 -12.14 -31.66
CA ASP A 124 -37.47 -10.78 -31.88
C ASP A 124 -36.45 -9.77 -31.36
N ARG A 125 -35.54 -9.37 -32.26
CA ARG A 125 -34.45 -8.41 -31.99
C ARG A 125 -34.95 -6.96 -31.79
N ARG A 126 -36.25 -6.68 -31.93
CA ARG A 126 -36.84 -5.37 -31.62
C ARG A 126 -37.41 -5.32 -30.20
N SER A 127 -37.73 -6.48 -29.63
CA SER A 127 -38.27 -6.58 -28.29
C SER A 127 -37.20 -6.38 -27.22
N LEU A 128 -37.50 -5.50 -26.26
CA LEU A 128 -36.72 -5.37 -25.03
C LEU A 128 -36.93 -6.52 -24.04
N GLN A 129 -37.87 -7.43 -24.30
CA GLN A 129 -38.18 -8.55 -23.42
C GLN A 129 -37.22 -9.73 -23.57
N ARG A 130 -36.23 -9.67 -24.49
CA ARG A 130 -35.21 -10.72 -24.67
C ARG A 130 -34.48 -11.05 -23.36
N ARG A 131 -34.72 -12.19 -22.71
CA ARG A 131 -34.11 -12.56 -21.41
C ARG A 131 -32.69 -13.13 -21.57
N LEU A 132 -31.82 -12.34 -22.19
CA LEU A 132 -30.41 -12.69 -22.37
C LEU A 132 -29.57 -12.37 -21.13
N ASP A 133 -28.55 -13.20 -20.88
CA ASP A 133 -27.52 -13.02 -19.85
C ASP A 133 -26.44 -12.00 -20.26
N GLN A 134 -26.60 -11.39 -21.44
CA GLN A 134 -25.73 -10.38 -22.02
C GLN A 134 -26.37 -8.99 -22.04
N ARG A 135 -25.51 -7.97 -22.13
CA ARG A 135 -25.94 -6.58 -22.40
C ARG A 135 -26.42 -6.48 -23.84
N LEU A 136 -27.49 -5.70 -24.03
CA LEU A 136 -27.98 -5.34 -25.34
C LEU A 136 -27.68 -3.88 -25.62
N PHE A 137 -27.31 -3.59 -26.86
CA PHE A 137 -27.01 -2.25 -27.36
C PHE A 137 -28.01 -1.89 -28.45
N MET A 138 -28.52 -0.65 -28.42
CA MET A 138 -29.47 -0.19 -29.43
C MET A 138 -28.72 0.37 -30.64
N LEU A 139 -29.02 -0.15 -31.83
CA LEU A 139 -28.64 0.43 -33.11
C LEU A 139 -29.85 1.05 -33.81
N VAL A 140 -29.60 2.07 -34.63
CA VAL A 140 -30.62 2.78 -35.40
C VAL A 140 -30.26 2.81 -36.88
N LYS A 141 -31.28 2.87 -37.75
CA LYS A 141 -31.11 2.93 -39.21
C LYS A 141 -31.69 4.23 -39.77
N PRO A 142 -30.85 5.16 -40.28
CA PRO A 142 -31.32 6.36 -40.97
C PRO A 142 -32.16 5.99 -42.21
N LYS A 143 -33.12 6.85 -42.60
CA LYS A 143 -33.91 6.66 -43.82
C LYS A 143 -33.00 6.60 -45.06
N GLY A 144 -32.77 5.40 -45.59
CA GLY A 144 -31.87 5.15 -46.74
C GLY A 144 -30.40 4.90 -46.39
N GLY A 145 -30.05 4.77 -45.10
CA GLY A 145 -28.67 4.53 -44.62
C GLY A 145 -28.43 3.12 -44.10
N SER A 146 -27.16 2.85 -43.72
CA SER A 146 -26.72 1.64 -43.01
C SER A 146 -27.01 1.74 -41.50
N TRP A 147 -26.93 0.60 -40.79
CA TRP A 147 -27.08 0.56 -39.35
C TRP A 147 -25.92 1.28 -38.65
N ALA A 148 -26.24 2.12 -37.67
CA ALA A 148 -25.25 2.89 -36.92
C ALA A 148 -25.70 3.13 -35.48
N LEU A 149 -24.79 3.67 -34.66
CA LEU A 149 -25.13 4.26 -33.38
C LEU A 149 -25.82 5.62 -33.58
N MET A 150 -26.58 6.07 -32.58
CA MET A 150 -27.21 7.38 -32.60
C MET A 150 -26.12 8.45 -32.54
N GLN A 151 -26.03 9.32 -33.55
CA GLN A 151 -24.97 10.33 -33.65
C GLN A 151 -25.47 11.66 -34.23
N ARG A 152 -24.84 12.76 -33.79
CA ARG A 152 -25.08 14.12 -34.28
C ARG A 152 -23.78 14.90 -34.41
N GLU A 153 -23.75 15.81 -35.39
CA GLU A 153 -22.67 16.80 -35.53
C GLU A 153 -22.70 17.75 -34.32
N ASN A 154 -21.51 18.11 -33.84
CA ASN A 154 -21.36 19.06 -32.76
C ASN A 154 -21.72 20.47 -33.21
N VAL A 155 -22.44 21.19 -32.36
CA VAL A 155 -22.76 22.61 -32.57
C VAL A 155 -21.81 23.44 -31.72
N GLU A 156 -21.35 24.57 -32.28
CA GLU A 156 -20.41 25.47 -31.61
C GLU A 156 -20.94 25.91 -30.24
N GLY A 157 -20.12 25.71 -29.20
CA GLY A 157 -20.47 26.02 -27.81
C GLY A 157 -20.98 24.85 -26.96
N GLU A 158 -21.24 23.67 -27.57
CA GLU A 158 -21.65 22.46 -26.84
C GLU A 158 -20.48 21.54 -26.50
N THR A 159 -20.57 20.87 -25.35
CA THR A 159 -19.67 19.76 -25.01
C THR A 159 -20.04 18.48 -25.79
N MET A 160 -19.06 17.58 -26.03
CA MET A 160 -19.33 16.28 -26.69
C MET A 160 -20.39 15.44 -25.98
N ARG A 161 -20.48 15.55 -24.65
CA ARG A 161 -21.52 14.90 -23.86
C ARG A 161 -22.90 15.45 -24.19
N GLN A 162 -23.05 16.78 -24.25
CA GLN A 162 -24.32 17.42 -24.63
C GLN A 162 -24.72 17.07 -26.06
N THR A 163 -23.75 16.98 -26.98
CA THR A 163 -24.00 16.51 -28.36
C THR A 163 -24.52 15.07 -28.38
N ALA A 164 -23.99 14.16 -27.54
CA ALA A 164 -24.49 12.79 -27.43
C ALA A 164 -25.85 12.69 -26.72
N GLU A 165 -26.13 13.53 -25.73
CA GLU A 165 -27.44 13.65 -25.09
C GLU A 165 -28.50 14.13 -26.11
N ARG A 166 -28.17 15.10 -26.97
CA ARG A 166 -29.04 15.50 -28.10
C ARG A 166 -29.22 14.36 -29.10
N ALA A 167 -28.15 13.64 -29.45
CA ALA A 167 -28.26 12.51 -30.38
C ALA A 167 -29.24 11.43 -29.88
N LEU A 168 -29.28 11.18 -28.58
CA LEU A 168 -30.28 10.30 -27.97
C LEU A 168 -31.69 10.91 -27.99
N ALA A 169 -31.83 12.17 -27.58
CA ALA A 169 -33.11 12.86 -27.53
C ALA A 169 -33.79 13.00 -28.90
N ASP A 170 -33.00 13.19 -29.97
CA ASP A 170 -33.52 13.26 -31.35
C ASP A 170 -33.95 11.88 -31.88
N ALA A 171 -33.33 10.80 -31.39
CA ALA A 171 -33.57 9.45 -31.89
C ALA A 171 -34.70 8.74 -31.14
N VAL A 172 -34.77 8.94 -29.82
CA VAL A 172 -35.64 8.19 -28.90
C VAL A 172 -36.50 9.16 -28.09
N ASP A 173 -37.77 8.79 -27.87
CA ASP A 173 -38.63 9.52 -26.94
C ASP A 173 -38.14 9.39 -25.50
N THR A 174 -37.30 10.33 -25.07
CA THR A 174 -36.71 10.40 -23.73
C THR A 174 -37.71 10.70 -22.62
N SER A 175 -38.97 11.03 -22.93
CA SER A 175 -40.02 11.16 -21.91
C SER A 175 -40.59 9.80 -21.48
N ALA A 176 -40.48 8.79 -22.34
CA ALA A 176 -40.96 7.42 -22.11
C ALA A 176 -39.88 6.47 -21.55
N VAL A 177 -38.64 6.94 -21.42
CA VAL A 177 -37.50 6.16 -20.91
C VAL A 177 -36.70 6.94 -19.88
N GLN A 178 -36.02 6.22 -18.98
CA GLN A 178 -35.09 6.79 -18.02
C GLN A 178 -33.64 6.45 -18.40
N PRO A 179 -32.98 7.29 -19.22
CA PRO A 179 -31.59 7.12 -19.60
C PRO A 179 -30.64 7.66 -18.52
N TYR A 180 -29.56 6.94 -18.23
CA TYR A 180 -28.50 7.35 -17.31
C TYR A 180 -27.14 7.39 -18.03
N PHE A 181 -26.61 8.60 -18.26
CA PHE A 181 -25.29 8.77 -18.88
C PHE A 181 -24.16 8.52 -17.87
N VAL A 182 -23.24 7.63 -18.24
CA VAL A 182 -22.15 7.18 -17.38
C VAL A 182 -20.94 8.10 -17.56
N GLY A 183 -20.75 9.02 -16.60
CA GLY A 183 -19.58 9.90 -16.54
C GLY A 183 -19.60 11.09 -17.53
N ASN A 184 -18.65 12.01 -17.36
CA ASN A 184 -18.54 13.23 -18.19
C ASN A 184 -17.61 13.08 -19.40
N ALA A 185 -16.68 12.14 -19.37
CA ALA A 185 -15.70 11.91 -20.43
C ALA A 185 -16.22 10.89 -21.47
N PRO A 186 -15.82 10.98 -22.74
CA PRO A 186 -16.15 9.98 -23.75
C PRO A 186 -15.52 8.62 -23.41
N ALA A 187 -16.24 7.53 -23.70
CA ALA A 187 -15.80 6.16 -23.54
C ALA A 187 -14.79 5.71 -24.62
N GLY A 188 -14.72 6.44 -25.72
CA GLY A 188 -13.79 6.22 -26.84
C GLY A 188 -14.01 7.24 -27.95
N HIS A 189 -13.14 7.25 -28.95
CA HIS A 189 -13.33 8.02 -30.18
C HIS A 189 -12.77 7.29 -31.40
N VAL A 190 -13.28 7.62 -32.58
CA VAL A 190 -12.76 7.16 -33.88
C VAL A 190 -12.58 8.35 -34.81
N GLN A 191 -11.49 8.35 -35.56
CA GLN A 191 -11.25 9.33 -36.61
C GLN A 191 -11.55 8.66 -37.96
N LEU A 192 -12.58 9.15 -38.65
CA LEU A 192 -13.00 8.70 -39.97
C LEU A 192 -12.68 9.77 -41.01
N SER A 193 -12.82 9.43 -42.29
CA SER A 193 -12.50 10.33 -43.41
C SER A 193 -13.39 11.59 -43.46
N ASP A 194 -14.54 11.59 -42.80
CA ASP A 194 -15.53 12.67 -42.74
C ASP A 194 -15.53 13.46 -41.41
N GLY A 195 -14.76 13.01 -40.40
CA GLY A 195 -14.71 13.65 -39.08
C GLY A 195 -14.28 12.76 -37.93
N THR A 196 -14.29 13.31 -36.71
CA THR A 196 -13.98 12.58 -35.47
C THR A 196 -15.25 12.36 -34.66
N THR A 197 -15.55 11.10 -34.34
CA THR A 197 -16.72 10.71 -33.54
C THR A 197 -16.33 10.30 -32.13
N PHE A 198 -16.94 10.92 -31.12
CA PHE A 198 -16.75 10.63 -29.69
C PHE A 198 -17.96 9.86 -29.13
N PHE A 199 -17.70 8.72 -28.48
CA PHE A 199 -18.74 7.83 -27.96
C PHE A 199 -19.00 8.08 -26.48
N HIS A 200 -20.27 8.30 -26.09
CA HIS A 200 -20.71 8.43 -24.71
C HIS A 200 -21.67 7.31 -24.32
N ARG A 201 -21.48 6.77 -23.12
CA ARG A 201 -22.24 5.62 -22.61
C ARG A 201 -23.52 6.07 -21.92
N CYS A 202 -24.61 5.39 -22.20
CA CYS A 202 -25.91 5.62 -21.59
C CYS A 202 -26.61 4.31 -21.22
N GLN A 203 -27.08 4.17 -19.98
CA GLN A 203 -27.81 3.01 -19.48
C GLN A 203 -29.31 3.25 -19.48
N LEU A 204 -30.07 2.34 -20.07
CA LEU A 204 -31.52 2.32 -19.94
C LEU A 204 -31.89 1.71 -18.58
N ILE A 205 -32.36 2.56 -17.66
CA ILE A 205 -32.76 2.14 -16.31
C ILE A 205 -34.19 1.62 -16.32
N GLN A 206 -35.10 2.31 -17.01
CA GLN A 206 -36.52 1.97 -17.06
C GLN A 206 -37.17 2.49 -18.36
N GLY A 207 -38.23 1.82 -18.81
CA GLY A 207 -39.03 2.20 -19.99
C GLY A 207 -38.68 1.41 -21.25
N VAL A 208 -39.49 1.57 -22.29
CA VAL A 208 -39.27 0.96 -23.62
C VAL A 208 -39.03 2.10 -24.62
N PRO A 209 -37.80 2.24 -25.16
CA PRO A 209 -37.50 3.30 -26.11
C PRO A 209 -38.20 3.01 -27.43
N ALA A 210 -38.97 4.00 -27.87
CA ALA A 210 -39.53 4.05 -29.21
C ALA A 210 -38.83 5.17 -29.99
N LEU A 211 -38.71 5.01 -31.31
CA LEU A 211 -38.20 6.07 -32.17
C LEU A 211 -39.13 7.27 -32.14
N GLN A 212 -38.57 8.47 -31.98
CA GLN A 212 -39.35 9.70 -31.99
C GLN A 212 -39.89 9.97 -33.40
N GLY A 213 -41.14 10.41 -33.51
CA GLY A 213 -41.75 10.81 -34.78
C GLY A 213 -40.99 11.98 -35.40
N GLY A 214 -40.41 11.78 -36.60
CA GLY A 214 -39.63 12.82 -37.30
C GLY A 214 -38.11 12.76 -37.10
N SER A 215 -37.59 11.81 -36.30
CA SER A 215 -36.17 11.65 -35.93
C SER A 215 -35.15 11.40 -37.06
N GLY A 216 -35.62 11.20 -38.30
CA GLY A 216 -34.78 10.82 -39.45
C GLY A 216 -34.40 9.33 -39.48
N TYR A 217 -34.72 8.57 -38.43
CA TYR A 217 -34.53 7.12 -38.37
C TYR A 217 -35.80 6.38 -38.79
N SER A 218 -35.62 5.21 -39.39
CA SER A 218 -36.70 4.35 -39.90
C SER A 218 -36.90 3.10 -39.04
N GLU A 219 -35.82 2.56 -38.49
CA GLU A 219 -35.82 1.31 -37.74
C GLU A 219 -34.79 1.35 -36.61
N TYR A 220 -35.02 0.52 -35.58
CA TYR A 220 -34.06 0.26 -34.50
C TYR A 220 -33.98 -1.25 -34.20
N VAL A 221 -32.88 -1.67 -33.59
CA VAL A 221 -32.66 -3.07 -33.18
C VAL A 221 -31.83 -3.12 -31.90
N TRP A 222 -32.09 -4.12 -31.06
CA TRP A 222 -31.31 -4.43 -29.88
C TRP A 222 -30.40 -5.62 -30.16
N VAL A 223 -29.09 -5.37 -30.13
CA VAL A 223 -28.07 -6.35 -30.51
C VAL A 223 -27.15 -6.67 -29.34
N ALA A 224 -26.82 -7.95 -29.20
CA ALA A 224 -25.73 -8.39 -28.35
C ALA A 224 -24.38 -8.07 -29.01
N LYS A 225 -23.29 -8.20 -28.25
CA LYS A 225 -21.94 -7.82 -28.72
C LYS A 225 -21.46 -8.67 -29.89
N ASP A 226 -21.74 -9.97 -29.84
CA ASP A 226 -21.46 -10.96 -30.89
C ASP A 226 -22.31 -10.72 -32.13
N GLU A 227 -23.53 -10.21 -31.97
CA GLU A 227 -24.45 -9.87 -33.07
C GLU A 227 -24.05 -8.58 -33.83
N LEU A 228 -23.10 -7.76 -33.34
CA LEU A 228 -22.73 -6.50 -33.98
C LEU A 228 -22.20 -6.66 -35.42
N GLY A 229 -21.56 -7.80 -35.72
CA GLY A 229 -21.00 -8.10 -37.04
C GLY A 229 -22.06 -8.27 -38.13
N ASP A 230 -23.31 -8.57 -37.75
CA ASP A 230 -24.43 -8.70 -38.70
C ASP A 230 -24.86 -7.31 -39.24
N TYR A 231 -24.60 -6.23 -38.48
CA TYR A 231 -25.17 -4.91 -38.73
C TYR A 231 -24.12 -3.86 -39.13
N ILE A 232 -22.93 -3.90 -38.54
CA ILE A 232 -21.85 -2.94 -38.82
C ILE A 232 -20.87 -3.57 -39.81
N GLN A 233 -20.91 -3.09 -41.05
CA GLN A 233 -20.10 -3.63 -42.16
C GLN A 233 -18.70 -3.00 -42.26
N GLU A 234 -18.45 -1.90 -41.54
CA GLU A 234 -17.14 -1.24 -41.49
C GLU A 234 -16.21 -1.95 -40.50
N PRO A 235 -15.13 -2.62 -40.96
CA PRO A 235 -14.30 -3.48 -40.10
C PRO A 235 -13.59 -2.71 -38.98
N GLU A 236 -13.15 -1.48 -39.26
CA GLU A 236 -12.45 -0.64 -38.28
C GLU A 236 -13.39 -0.19 -37.15
N LEU A 237 -14.60 0.25 -37.51
CA LEU A 237 -15.63 0.63 -36.55
C LEU A 237 -16.13 -0.59 -35.76
N LEU A 238 -16.37 -1.72 -36.42
CA LEU A 238 -16.78 -2.97 -35.77
C LEU A 238 -15.73 -3.44 -34.75
N GLN A 239 -14.45 -3.45 -35.13
CA GLN A 239 -13.37 -3.87 -34.23
C GLN A 239 -13.24 -2.92 -33.05
N LEU A 240 -13.39 -1.61 -33.26
CA LEU A 240 -13.37 -0.62 -32.18
C LEU A 240 -14.56 -0.80 -31.24
N LEU A 241 -15.79 -0.94 -31.77
CA LEU A 241 -16.99 -1.16 -30.97
C LEU A 241 -16.89 -2.47 -30.18
N GLN A 242 -16.41 -3.56 -30.78
CA GLN A 242 -16.20 -4.82 -30.08
C GLN A 242 -15.17 -4.69 -28.95
N LYS A 243 -14.07 -3.96 -29.14
CA LYS A 243 -13.06 -3.69 -28.09
C LYS A 243 -13.60 -2.75 -26.99
N MET A 244 -14.26 -1.67 -27.39
CA MET A 244 -14.84 -0.68 -26.48
C MET A 244 -15.92 -1.33 -25.61
N LEU A 245 -16.87 -2.04 -26.23
CA LEU A 245 -17.96 -2.71 -25.52
C LEU A 245 -17.47 -3.92 -24.68
N ALA A 246 -16.32 -4.52 -25.02
CA ALA A 246 -15.65 -5.51 -24.16
C ALA A 246 -15.10 -4.89 -22.87
N ALA A 247 -14.44 -3.74 -22.94
CA ALA A 247 -13.91 -3.04 -21.78
C ALA A 247 -15.02 -2.50 -20.85
N LEU A 248 -16.21 -2.24 -21.42
CA LEU A 248 -17.40 -1.79 -20.70
C LEU A 248 -18.15 -2.93 -19.98
N TRP A 249 -17.88 -4.19 -20.36
CA TRP A 249 -18.28 -5.39 -19.65
C TRP A 249 -17.15 -5.82 -18.69
N ARG A 250 -17.18 -5.36 -17.44
CA ARG A 250 -16.49 -6.10 -16.37
C ARG A 250 -17.36 -7.29 -16.00
N PRO A 251 -16.92 -8.53 -16.19
CA PRO A 251 -17.60 -9.62 -15.57
C PRO A 251 -17.45 -9.46 -14.05
N SER A 252 -18.52 -9.69 -13.29
CA SER A 252 -18.33 -10.14 -11.92
C SER A 252 -17.40 -11.36 -11.96
N GLN A 253 -16.61 -11.58 -10.91
CA GLN A 253 -15.53 -12.59 -10.87
C GLN A 253 -15.96 -14.02 -11.29
N HIS A 254 -17.27 -14.28 -11.39
CA HIS A 254 -17.88 -15.54 -11.77
C HIS A 254 -17.88 -15.87 -13.27
N ALA A 255 -17.75 -14.90 -14.21
CA ALA A 255 -17.74 -15.25 -15.64
C ALA A 255 -16.41 -15.83 -16.13
N CYS A 256 -15.28 -15.48 -15.48
CA CYS A 256 -13.97 -16.11 -15.74
C CYS A 256 -13.99 -17.60 -15.40
N GLN A 257 -14.77 -18.02 -14.39
CA GLN A 257 -14.90 -19.43 -14.01
C GLN A 257 -15.67 -20.23 -15.07
N ARG A 258 -16.67 -19.66 -15.76
CA ARG A 258 -17.41 -20.38 -16.82
C ARG A 258 -16.58 -20.65 -18.07
N ALA A 259 -15.67 -19.75 -18.43
CA ALA A 259 -14.71 -19.98 -19.51
C ALA A 259 -13.73 -21.12 -19.16
N ALA A 260 -13.32 -21.20 -17.89
CA ALA A 260 -12.48 -22.28 -17.39
C ALA A 260 -13.22 -23.63 -17.39
N VAL A 261 -14.49 -23.67 -16.96
CA VAL A 261 -15.31 -24.90 -16.95
C VAL A 261 -15.62 -25.39 -18.37
N ARG A 262 -15.91 -24.50 -19.33
CA ARG A 262 -16.08 -24.88 -20.75
C ARG A 262 -14.78 -25.35 -21.41
N ALA A 263 -13.65 -24.74 -21.07
CA ALA A 263 -12.34 -25.21 -21.54
C ALA A 263 -11.96 -26.58 -20.94
N GLN A 264 -12.37 -26.85 -19.70
CA GLN A 264 -12.15 -28.12 -19.02
C GLN A 264 -13.08 -29.23 -19.56
N ALA A 265 -14.35 -28.93 -19.83
CA ALA A 265 -15.28 -29.85 -20.48
C ALA A 265 -14.86 -30.17 -21.93
N ALA A 266 -14.36 -29.19 -22.69
CA ALA A 266 -13.83 -29.40 -24.04
C ALA A 266 -12.52 -30.21 -24.04
N ALA A 267 -11.70 -30.10 -22.99
CA ALA A 267 -10.50 -30.91 -22.80
C ALA A 267 -10.84 -32.36 -22.39
N GLU A 268 -11.92 -32.57 -21.61
CA GLU A 268 -12.43 -33.89 -21.26
C GLU A 268 -13.13 -34.59 -22.45
N GLU A 269 -13.87 -33.86 -23.29
CA GLU A 269 -14.42 -34.39 -24.55
C GLU A 269 -13.30 -34.75 -25.55
N ALA A 270 -12.23 -33.95 -25.62
CA ALA A 270 -11.06 -34.28 -26.44
C ALA A 270 -10.27 -35.50 -25.90
N ALA A 271 -10.34 -35.76 -24.59
CA ALA A 271 -9.74 -36.95 -23.96
C ALA A 271 -10.62 -38.21 -24.10
N LEU A 272 -11.94 -38.04 -24.24
CA LEU A 272 -12.91 -39.14 -24.41
C LEU A 272 -13.24 -39.46 -25.89
N GLY A 273 -12.87 -38.58 -26.83
CA GLY A 273 -13.09 -38.75 -28.28
C GLY A 273 -12.07 -39.62 -29.02
N GLY A 274 -11.12 -40.24 -28.33
CA GLY A 274 -10.11 -41.13 -28.91
C GLY A 274 -10.49 -42.61 -28.86
N GLY A 275 -11.64 -43.01 -29.44
CA GLY A 275 -12.04 -44.41 -29.40
C GLY A 275 -13.26 -44.76 -30.24
N GLY A 276 -13.06 -45.03 -31.53
CA GLY A 276 -14.07 -45.68 -32.36
C GLY A 276 -13.52 -46.12 -33.71
N GLY A 277 -13.26 -47.42 -33.87
CA GLY A 277 -13.03 -47.99 -35.20
C GLY A 277 -12.51 -49.43 -35.26
N SER A 278 -13.44 -50.37 -35.43
CA SER A 278 -13.29 -51.79 -35.83
C SER A 278 -12.78 -52.75 -34.73
N GLY A 279 -13.34 -53.95 -34.49
CA GLY A 279 -14.30 -54.78 -35.21
C GLY A 279 -13.84 -56.25 -35.09
N GLY A 280 -14.62 -57.12 -34.45
CA GLY A 280 -14.52 -58.57 -34.63
C GLY A 280 -14.21 -59.46 -33.40
N SER A 281 -15.20 -60.28 -33.03
CA SER A 281 -15.10 -61.74 -32.78
C SER A 281 -14.23 -62.33 -31.65
N ARG A 282 -14.94 -62.94 -30.69
CA ARG A 282 -14.71 -64.25 -30.00
C ARG A 282 -13.48 -64.45 -29.10
N GLY A 283 -13.78 -64.70 -27.80
CA GLY A 283 -13.41 -65.95 -27.13
C GLY A 283 -12.21 -65.93 -26.15
N GLY A 284 -12.50 -66.25 -24.88
CA GLY A 284 -11.70 -67.21 -24.10
C GLY A 284 -10.54 -66.70 -23.19
N ASN A 285 -10.84 -66.62 -21.89
CA ASN A 285 -10.14 -67.27 -20.75
C ASN A 285 -8.62 -67.07 -20.47
N ARG A 286 -8.32 -66.70 -19.20
CA ARG A 286 -7.05 -66.88 -18.41
C ARG A 286 -5.82 -66.16 -19.00
N GLY A 287 -4.79 -65.69 -18.30
CA GLY A 287 -4.21 -65.91 -16.97
C GLY A 287 -2.70 -65.67 -17.15
N ASP A 288 -2.00 -65.24 -16.10
CA ASP A 288 -0.53 -65.29 -15.92
C ASP A 288 0.42 -64.33 -16.68
N ARG A 289 1.10 -63.49 -15.88
CA ARG A 289 2.56 -63.50 -15.57
C ARG A 289 3.64 -63.53 -16.68
N TRP A 290 4.63 -62.63 -16.45
CA TRP A 290 6.11 -62.71 -16.65
C TRP A 290 6.79 -61.99 -17.85
N HIS A 291 7.70 -61.08 -17.45
CA HIS A 291 9.12 -60.90 -17.81
C HIS A 291 9.66 -60.98 -19.26
N ASP A 292 10.46 -59.94 -19.52
CA ASP A 292 11.83 -59.91 -20.07
C ASP A 292 12.11 -59.61 -21.57
N SER A 293 12.95 -58.57 -21.67
CA SER A 293 14.21 -58.42 -22.44
C SER A 293 14.19 -58.27 -23.96
N ASP A 294 14.75 -57.11 -24.37
CA ASP A 294 15.90 -56.93 -25.26
C ASP A 294 15.88 -57.56 -26.68
N ASP A 295 15.98 -56.72 -27.71
CA ASP A 295 17.27 -56.52 -28.39
C ASP A 295 17.15 -55.59 -29.63
N ASP A 296 18.08 -54.64 -29.67
CA ASP A 296 18.78 -53.99 -30.79
C ASP A 296 18.36 -54.26 -32.25
N TRP A 297 18.26 -53.18 -33.05
CA TRP A 297 19.27 -52.94 -34.09
C TRP A 297 19.32 -51.49 -34.60
N ALA A 298 20.52 -51.13 -35.06
CA ALA A 298 21.04 -49.82 -35.39
C ALA A 298 20.63 -49.31 -36.79
N GLY A 299 20.93 -48.03 -37.08
CA GLY A 299 21.09 -47.61 -38.47
C GLY A 299 20.84 -46.15 -38.82
N ASP A 300 21.82 -45.32 -38.49
CA ASP A 300 22.42 -44.32 -39.38
C ASP A 300 21.78 -42.93 -39.71
N SER A 301 22.71 -42.01 -39.56
CA SER A 301 22.88 -40.58 -39.85
C SER A 301 22.64 -40.12 -41.30
N GLY A 302 22.26 -38.84 -41.45
CA GLY A 302 22.43 -38.04 -42.69
C GLY A 302 21.34 -36.97 -42.85
N ALA A 303 21.47 -35.78 -42.26
CA ALA A 303 22.07 -34.57 -42.86
C ALA A 303 21.30 -33.99 -44.07
N LEU A 304 20.63 -32.84 -43.90
CA LEU A 304 21.03 -31.53 -44.44
C LEU A 304 20.01 -30.40 -44.10
N PRO A 305 20.44 -29.12 -44.04
CA PRO A 305 19.68 -27.97 -43.52
C PRO A 305 19.43 -26.84 -44.53
N LEU A 306 18.79 -25.76 -44.04
CA LEU A 306 18.89 -24.33 -44.47
C LEU A 306 18.43 -23.92 -45.89
N GLY A 307 17.45 -23.01 -45.92
CA GLY A 307 17.75 -21.66 -46.42
C GLY A 307 16.82 -21.01 -47.45
N ALA A 308 16.74 -19.68 -47.29
CA ALA A 308 16.34 -18.63 -48.22
C ALA A 308 14.83 -18.37 -48.42
N ALA A 309 14.24 -17.24 -48.00
CA ALA A 309 14.57 -15.80 -48.09
C ALA A 309 13.74 -15.12 -49.19
N LEU A 310 13.14 -13.98 -48.82
CA LEU A 310 12.89 -12.87 -49.72
C LEU A 310 13.27 -11.59 -48.98
N THR A 311 14.44 -11.11 -49.35
CA THR A 311 15.07 -9.83 -49.02
C THR A 311 14.78 -8.81 -50.14
N VAL A 312 15.24 -7.57 -49.92
CA VAL A 312 15.43 -6.40 -50.81
C VAL A 312 14.55 -5.23 -50.31
N ALA A 313 15.02 -4.02 -50.02
CA ALA A 313 16.30 -3.31 -49.90
C ALA A 313 15.93 -1.91 -49.33
N GLY A 314 16.73 -1.03 -48.75
CA GLY A 314 18.18 -0.90 -48.60
C GLY A 314 18.52 0.60 -48.47
N LEU A 315 19.71 0.87 -47.90
CA LEU A 315 20.52 2.10 -47.88
C LEU A 315 20.21 3.18 -46.83
N ASP A 316 21.18 3.90 -46.24
CA ASP A 316 22.59 3.69 -45.82
C ASP A 316 23.03 5.04 -45.22
N MET A 317 23.89 5.03 -44.19
CA MET A 317 25.13 5.84 -44.11
C MET A 317 25.73 5.90 -42.71
N MET A 318 27.05 5.74 -42.74
CA MET A 318 28.05 5.50 -41.70
C MET A 318 28.69 6.77 -41.09
N GLU A 319 29.62 6.48 -40.16
CA GLU A 319 30.78 7.24 -39.64
C GLU A 319 30.53 7.92 -38.27
N GLY A 320 31.26 7.66 -37.18
CA GLY A 320 32.58 7.08 -37.00
C GLY A 320 33.50 8.14 -36.38
N TRP A 321 33.69 8.16 -35.06
CA TRP A 321 34.91 8.80 -34.51
C TRP A 321 35.34 8.28 -33.12
N ASN A 322 36.58 7.79 -33.10
CA ASN A 322 37.42 7.49 -31.94
C ASN A 322 37.99 8.80 -31.35
N GLY A 323 38.11 8.88 -30.01
CA GLY A 323 38.87 9.94 -29.34
C GLY A 323 39.44 9.49 -27.99
N ARG A 324 40.73 9.16 -27.96
CA ARG A 324 41.53 8.76 -26.79
C ARG A 324 41.96 9.96 -25.92
N ARG A 325 42.13 9.66 -24.62
CA ARG A 325 43.09 10.21 -23.60
C ARG A 325 42.77 11.53 -22.87
N LYS A 326 42.55 11.37 -21.53
CA LYS A 326 43.23 11.97 -20.32
C LYS A 326 43.82 13.40 -20.38
N PRO A 327 44.10 14.08 -19.24
CA PRO A 327 43.52 14.14 -17.89
C PRO A 327 43.24 15.61 -17.43
N GLN A 328 42.89 15.81 -16.15
CA GLN A 328 42.50 17.06 -15.43
C GLN A 328 43.27 18.36 -15.76
N PRO A 329 42.71 19.53 -15.38
CA PRO A 329 43.28 20.16 -14.18
C PRO A 329 42.24 20.71 -13.18
N ALA A 330 42.72 20.83 -11.95
CA ALA A 330 42.05 21.41 -10.81
C ALA A 330 41.84 22.94 -10.92
N VAL A 331 41.07 23.44 -9.94
CA VAL A 331 40.99 24.81 -9.42
C VAL A 331 39.90 25.71 -10.05
N LYS A 332 38.80 25.92 -9.31
CA LYS A 332 38.57 27.16 -8.53
C LYS A 332 37.35 26.99 -7.62
N ARG A 333 37.62 26.83 -6.31
CA ARG A 333 36.67 27.16 -5.25
C ARG A 333 36.36 28.66 -5.34
N GLN A 334 35.08 29.00 -5.51
CA GLN A 334 34.53 30.28 -5.08
C GLN A 334 33.16 30.02 -4.44
N ALA A 335 33.05 30.50 -3.21
CA ALA A 335 31.92 30.34 -2.30
C ALA A 335 31.01 31.56 -2.37
N ALA A 336 29.70 31.31 -2.27
CA ALA A 336 28.67 32.06 -1.52
C ALA A 336 27.31 31.36 -1.78
N SER A 337 26.43 31.01 -0.83
CA SER A 337 26.35 31.26 0.61
C SER A 337 25.42 30.21 1.28
N PRO A 338 25.89 29.44 2.29
CA PRO A 338 25.07 28.58 3.15
C PRO A 338 24.94 29.13 4.59
N LEU A 339 24.84 30.46 4.74
CA LEU A 339 24.56 31.15 6.02
C LEU A 339 23.29 30.62 6.72
N MET A 340 22.41 29.89 6.02
CA MET A 340 21.19 29.29 6.57
C MET A 340 21.35 27.85 7.09
N ALA A 341 22.43 27.15 6.75
CA ALA A 341 22.78 25.88 7.40
C ALA A 341 23.41 26.10 8.80
N ALA A 342 23.89 27.33 9.07
CA ALA A 342 24.55 27.72 10.32
C ALA A 342 23.58 28.19 11.42
N LEU A 343 22.27 28.12 11.18
CA LEU A 343 21.23 28.18 12.22
C LEU A 343 20.94 26.80 12.86
N SER A 344 21.96 25.95 12.99
CA SER A 344 21.99 24.98 14.08
C SER A 344 22.05 25.65 15.47
N ALA A 345 22.24 26.98 15.55
CA ALA A 345 22.98 27.57 16.66
C ALA A 345 22.30 28.65 17.51
N VAL A 346 21.14 29.24 17.17
CA VAL A 346 20.70 30.43 17.94
C VAL A 346 19.77 30.13 19.13
N ALA A 347 19.19 28.92 19.30
CA ALA A 347 18.19 28.74 20.36
C ALA A 347 18.03 27.33 20.98
N VAL A 348 19.14 26.61 21.19
CA VAL A 348 19.39 26.02 22.53
C VAL A 348 19.56 27.15 23.58
N ALA A 349 19.69 28.39 23.10
CA ALA A 349 19.86 29.65 23.81
C ALA A 349 18.78 29.93 24.86
N SER A 350 19.01 29.40 26.04
CA SER A 350 19.69 30.16 27.08
C SER A 350 19.87 29.32 28.35
N ALA A 351 19.56 28.02 28.32
CA ALA A 351 19.43 27.23 29.56
C ALA A 351 19.75 25.73 29.41
N ALA A 352 20.84 25.39 28.74
CA ALA A 352 21.84 24.55 29.43
C ALA A 352 22.76 25.42 30.32
N ALA A 353 22.59 26.75 30.29
CA ALA A 353 23.37 27.71 31.06
C ALA A 353 22.75 27.94 32.45
N ALA A 354 23.00 27.02 33.37
CA ALA A 354 23.20 27.25 34.81
C ALA A 354 23.38 25.91 35.53
N ALA A 355 24.42 25.16 35.16
CA ALA A 355 24.91 24.07 35.99
C ALA A 355 26.24 24.49 36.62
N GLN A 356 26.20 24.66 37.95
CA GLN A 356 27.26 24.81 38.96
C GLN A 356 27.48 26.21 39.56
N PRO A 357 27.72 26.26 40.89
CA PRO A 357 29.11 26.20 41.38
C PRO A 357 29.37 25.29 42.63
N VAL A 358 30.57 24.66 42.63
CA VAL A 358 31.53 24.22 43.71
C VAL A 358 31.04 23.39 44.92
N SER A 359 31.82 22.56 45.63
CA SER A 359 33.24 22.13 45.71
C SER A 359 33.30 20.84 46.57
N SER A 360 34.14 19.83 46.29
CA SER A 360 35.35 19.40 47.03
C SER A 360 35.26 17.86 47.19
N SER A 361 36.28 17.01 47.16
CA SER A 361 37.74 17.12 47.14
C SER A 361 38.32 15.76 46.70
N SER A 362 39.48 15.81 46.05
CA SER A 362 40.63 14.88 46.15
C SER A 362 40.40 13.36 46.21
N ALA A 363 40.92 12.64 45.21
CA ALA A 363 42.10 11.79 45.41
C ALA A 363 42.61 11.25 44.07
N GLU A 364 43.88 11.50 43.81
CA GLU A 364 44.71 10.92 42.76
C GLU A 364 44.85 9.39 42.93
N ALA A 365 45.03 8.67 41.83
CA ALA A 365 46.09 7.66 41.68
C ALA A 365 46.12 7.10 40.26
N GLU A 366 47.28 7.26 39.63
CA GLU A 366 47.71 6.68 38.38
C GLU A 366 47.75 5.14 38.39
N ALA A 367 47.52 4.52 37.23
CA ALA A 367 48.41 3.47 36.69
C ALA A 367 47.99 3.14 35.25
N GLY A 368 48.94 3.30 34.33
CA GLY A 368 48.78 3.03 32.90
C GLY A 368 48.95 1.54 32.53
N PRO A 369 49.47 1.24 31.33
CA PRO A 369 48.69 0.54 30.31
C PRO A 369 49.26 -0.84 29.95
N SER A 370 48.48 -1.70 29.32
CA SER A 370 49.06 -2.74 28.46
C SER A 370 48.21 -3.00 27.21
N SER A 371 48.91 -2.84 26.09
CA SER A 371 48.57 -3.21 24.73
C SER A 371 48.60 -4.73 24.54
N CYS A 372 47.78 -5.29 23.64
CA CYS A 372 48.26 -5.77 22.34
C CYS A 372 47.17 -6.49 21.54
N ALA A 373 47.39 -6.54 20.24
CA ALA A 373 46.47 -6.87 19.18
C ALA A 373 46.31 -8.38 18.92
N ALA A 374 45.15 -8.70 18.33
CA ALA A 374 44.89 -9.61 17.20
C ALA A 374 45.48 -11.04 17.20
N ALA A 375 44.60 -12.05 17.09
CA ALA A 375 44.27 -12.74 15.83
C ALA A 375 43.62 -14.12 16.03
N ALA A 376 42.84 -14.51 15.01
CA ALA A 376 42.55 -15.86 14.51
C ALA A 376 41.25 -16.60 14.94
N CYS A 377 40.50 -16.96 13.89
CA CYS A 377 39.36 -17.88 13.82
C CYS A 377 39.78 -19.37 13.86
N SER A 378 38.75 -20.23 14.03
CA SER A 378 38.70 -21.72 14.10
C SER A 378 39.04 -22.27 15.50
N SER A 379 38.20 -23.06 16.17
CA SER A 379 37.42 -24.21 15.69
C SER A 379 36.27 -24.54 16.66
N PHE A 380 35.27 -25.24 16.13
CA PHE A 380 34.11 -25.81 16.81
C PHE A 380 34.54 -26.97 17.73
N GLU A 381 34.10 -27.01 19.00
CA GLU A 381 33.49 -28.20 19.62
C GLU A 381 32.84 -27.91 20.98
N GLN A 382 31.91 -28.78 21.34
CA GLN A 382 30.83 -28.65 22.30
C GLN A 382 31.29 -28.59 23.77
N GLY A 383 30.67 -27.71 24.55
CA GLY A 383 30.74 -27.70 26.02
C GLY A 383 29.57 -26.93 26.59
N GLY A 384 28.58 -27.66 27.13
CA GLY A 384 27.36 -27.11 27.70
C GLY A 384 27.62 -26.18 28.89
N GLY A 385 26.96 -25.03 28.86
CA GLY A 385 26.89 -24.08 29.96
C GLY A 385 25.72 -23.13 29.73
N SER A 386 24.55 -23.48 30.27
CA SER A 386 23.36 -22.64 30.22
C SER A 386 23.56 -21.38 31.08
N SER A 387 23.89 -20.26 30.46
CA SER A 387 23.67 -18.93 31.05
C SER A 387 22.28 -18.45 30.64
N GLY A 388 21.34 -18.56 31.58
CA GLY A 388 19.95 -18.16 31.38
C GLY A 388 19.82 -16.66 31.11
N GLU A 389 19.37 -16.32 29.90
CA GLU A 389 18.72 -15.04 29.64
C GLU A 389 17.38 -14.99 30.41
N PRO A 390 16.99 -13.84 30.98
CA PRO A 390 15.61 -13.67 31.40
C PRO A 390 14.75 -13.55 30.15
N ALA A 391 14.18 -14.67 29.71
CA ALA A 391 13.11 -14.68 28.74
C ALA A 391 12.02 -13.71 29.22
N ALA A 392 11.65 -12.75 28.36
CA ALA A 392 10.43 -11.98 28.59
C ALA A 392 9.27 -12.98 28.69
N ALA A 393 8.71 -13.11 29.90
CA ALA A 393 7.67 -14.10 30.18
C ALA A 393 6.51 -13.95 29.18
N PRO A 394 5.92 -15.07 28.68
CA PRO A 394 4.73 -15.01 27.86
C PRO A 394 3.65 -14.22 28.59
N LEU A 395 2.99 -13.27 27.89
CA LEU A 395 1.74 -12.71 28.37
C LEU A 395 0.69 -13.81 28.20
N ASP A 396 0.53 -14.62 29.24
CA ASP A 396 -0.41 -15.73 29.30
C ASP A 396 -1.84 -15.17 29.12
N GLY A 397 -2.60 -15.77 28.22
CA GLY A 397 -3.96 -15.35 27.85
C GLY A 397 -5.02 -15.61 28.92
N SER A 398 -4.61 -15.97 30.13
CA SER A 398 -5.49 -15.95 31.30
C SER A 398 -5.60 -14.51 31.81
N GLU A 399 -6.83 -14.01 31.99
CA GLU A 399 -7.10 -12.83 32.81
C GLU A 399 -6.47 -13.04 34.20
N ARG A 400 -5.22 -12.61 34.37
CA ARG A 400 -4.65 -12.45 35.71
C ARG A 400 -5.47 -11.36 36.36
N SER A 401 -6.19 -11.76 37.42
CA SER A 401 -6.99 -10.89 38.28
C SER A 401 -6.30 -9.54 38.48
N ASP A 402 -7.06 -8.45 38.33
CA ASP A 402 -6.67 -7.05 38.52
C ASP A 402 -6.22 -6.70 39.98
N ALA A 403 -5.72 -7.68 40.73
CA ALA A 403 -5.27 -7.58 42.12
C ALA A 403 -3.74 -7.46 42.26
N ASP A 404 -3.04 -6.99 41.22
CA ASP A 404 -1.65 -6.59 41.36
C ASP A 404 -1.64 -5.14 41.85
N GLY A 405 -1.15 -4.89 43.07
CA GLY A 405 -1.17 -3.62 43.82
C GLY A 405 -0.36 -2.47 43.19
N THR A 406 -0.52 -2.29 41.88
CA THR A 406 0.08 -1.27 41.04
C THR A 406 -0.68 0.04 41.18
N ALA A 407 0.06 1.15 41.26
CA ALA A 407 -0.54 2.47 41.34
C ALA A 407 -1.51 2.72 40.16
N PRO A 408 -2.61 3.46 40.37
CA PRO A 408 -3.61 3.66 39.33
C PRO A 408 -2.98 4.30 38.08
N PRO A 409 -3.40 3.87 36.87
CA PRO A 409 -2.84 4.41 35.63
C PRO A 409 -3.14 5.91 35.49
N PRO A 410 -2.27 6.69 34.82
CA PRO A 410 -2.54 8.10 34.55
C PRO A 410 -3.79 8.26 33.69
N LYS A 411 -4.61 9.26 33.98
CA LYS A 411 -5.86 9.51 33.25
C LYS A 411 -5.65 10.47 32.09
N ARG A 412 -4.90 11.57 32.30
CA ARG A 412 -4.67 12.60 31.29
C ARG A 412 -3.25 12.51 30.74
N ILE A 413 -3.13 12.06 29.50
CA ILE A 413 -1.84 11.80 28.87
C ILE A 413 -1.65 12.78 27.72
N VAL A 414 -0.49 13.44 27.69
CA VAL A 414 -0.08 14.27 26.54
C VAL A 414 1.00 13.53 25.77
N MET A 415 0.78 13.31 24.47
CA MET A 415 1.74 12.65 23.59
C MET A 415 2.26 13.65 22.55
N LEU A 416 3.57 13.89 22.53
CA LEU A 416 4.23 14.69 21.49
C LEU A 416 4.89 13.74 20.51
N VAL A 417 4.27 13.59 19.35
CA VAL A 417 4.54 12.53 18.39
C VAL A 417 5.10 13.13 17.10
N GLU A 418 6.31 12.73 16.73
CA GLU A 418 7.02 13.17 15.53
C GLU A 418 7.75 12.00 14.85
N PRO A 419 7.57 11.81 13.52
CA PRO A 419 6.66 12.52 12.60
C PRO A 419 5.18 12.17 12.87
N SER A 420 4.25 12.86 12.20
CA SER A 420 2.82 12.67 12.45
C SER A 420 2.36 11.21 12.28
N PRO A 421 1.64 10.64 13.28
CA PRO A 421 1.10 9.30 13.17
C PRO A 421 -0.10 9.22 12.21
N PHE A 422 -0.63 10.35 11.75
CA PHE A 422 -1.80 10.41 10.89
C PHE A 422 -1.44 10.56 9.41
N THR A 423 -0.36 11.27 9.12
CA THR A 423 0.00 11.64 7.74
C THR A 423 1.31 11.01 7.26
N TYR A 424 2.12 10.41 8.14
CA TYR A 424 3.38 9.77 7.77
C TYR A 424 3.29 8.23 7.76
N CYS A 425 3.19 7.65 6.56
CA CYS A 425 3.07 6.20 6.38
C CYS A 425 4.32 5.43 6.83
N SER A 426 4.19 4.65 7.89
CA SER A 426 5.24 3.82 8.49
C SER A 426 4.67 2.90 9.58
N GLY A 427 5.44 1.92 10.05
CA GLY A 427 5.07 1.14 11.24
C GLY A 427 4.88 1.99 12.50
N TYR A 428 5.51 3.17 12.54
CA TYR A 428 5.31 4.16 13.59
C TYR A 428 3.85 4.66 13.63
N GLN A 429 3.26 4.97 12.47
CA GLN A 429 1.84 5.35 12.37
C GLN A 429 0.93 4.25 12.93
N THR A 430 1.12 2.98 12.55
CA THR A 430 0.29 1.86 13.03
C THR A 430 0.36 1.77 14.55
N ARG A 431 1.57 1.80 15.13
CA ARG A 431 1.79 1.69 16.58
C ARG A 431 1.10 2.82 17.33
N PHE A 432 1.31 4.08 16.94
CA PHE A 432 0.74 5.21 17.68
C PHE A 432 -0.77 5.30 17.52
N ARG A 433 -1.32 5.08 16.32
CA ARG A 433 -2.78 5.07 16.14
C ARG A 433 -3.44 3.96 16.95
N ALA A 434 -2.88 2.76 16.93
CA ALA A 434 -3.41 1.66 17.73
C ALA A 434 -3.30 1.95 19.23
N THR A 435 -2.14 2.45 19.68
CA THR A 435 -1.94 2.82 21.10
C THR A 435 -2.92 3.88 21.56
N ILE A 436 -3.14 4.95 20.76
CA ILE A 436 -4.07 6.02 21.11
C ILE A 436 -5.50 5.47 21.22
N ARG A 437 -5.93 4.66 20.26
CA ARG A 437 -7.25 4.00 20.30
C ARG A 437 -7.42 3.17 21.58
N GLU A 438 -6.45 2.34 21.90
CA GLU A 438 -6.50 1.47 23.08
C GLU A 438 -6.43 2.27 24.39
N MET A 439 -5.67 3.37 24.44
CA MET A 439 -5.64 4.27 25.61
C MET A 439 -7.01 4.89 25.86
N VAL A 440 -7.68 5.40 24.82
CA VAL A 440 -9.02 5.97 24.96
C VAL A 440 -10.02 4.87 25.35
N ALA A 441 -9.91 3.67 24.77
CA ALA A 441 -10.76 2.53 25.12
C ALA A 441 -10.58 2.06 26.58
N GLU A 442 -9.39 2.25 27.18
CA GLU A 442 -9.14 2.00 28.61
C GLU A 442 -9.50 3.22 29.50
N GLY A 443 -10.10 4.27 28.93
CA GLY A 443 -10.64 5.43 29.67
C GLY A 443 -9.63 6.55 29.93
N CYS A 444 -8.53 6.62 29.19
CA CYS A 444 -7.59 7.74 29.25
C CYS A 444 -8.02 8.91 28.36
N ASP A 445 -7.89 10.13 28.89
CA ASP A 445 -7.99 11.38 28.15
C ASP A 445 -6.66 11.68 27.46
N VAL A 446 -6.60 11.51 26.14
CA VAL A 446 -5.37 11.66 25.35
C VAL A 446 -5.37 12.97 24.55
N LEU A 447 -4.31 13.76 24.71
CA LEU A 447 -3.98 14.91 23.87
C LEU A 447 -2.73 14.61 23.04
N VAL A 448 -2.86 14.63 21.72
CA VAL A 448 -1.75 14.40 20.78
C VAL A 448 -1.29 15.74 20.20
N VAL A 449 0.00 16.05 20.34
CA VAL A 449 0.66 17.17 19.66
C VAL A 449 1.58 16.62 18.60
N THR A 450 1.40 17.05 17.35
CA THR A 450 2.09 16.47 16.19
C THR A 450 2.38 17.54 15.13
N PRO A 451 3.43 17.41 14.28
CA PRO A 451 3.65 18.33 13.17
C PRO A 451 2.42 18.38 12.25
N GLY A 452 1.93 19.59 11.96
CA GLY A 452 0.78 19.84 11.08
C GLY A 452 1.17 20.71 9.90
N ARG A 453 0.36 21.71 9.53
CA ARG A 453 0.71 22.61 8.42
C ARG A 453 1.99 23.40 8.73
N GLY A 454 2.80 23.66 7.70
CA GLY A 454 4.00 24.49 7.82
C GLY A 454 3.68 25.85 8.47
N ALA A 455 4.64 26.46 9.18
CA ALA A 455 4.41 27.70 9.94
C ALA A 455 3.61 28.74 9.12
N ALA A 456 2.33 28.91 9.43
CA ALA A 456 1.37 29.77 8.72
C ALA A 456 1.26 29.56 7.19
N GLY A 457 1.54 28.36 6.66
CA GLY A 457 1.53 28.08 5.22
C GLY A 457 2.70 28.66 4.44
N LEU A 458 3.67 29.30 5.12
CA LEU A 458 4.83 29.95 4.51
C LEU A 458 5.96 28.97 4.13
N LEU A 459 6.04 27.83 4.82
CA LEU A 459 7.05 26.80 4.56
C LEU A 459 6.40 25.56 3.92
N PRO A 460 6.95 25.03 2.82
CA PRO A 460 6.52 23.76 2.28
C PRO A 460 6.85 22.64 3.28
N GLY A 461 5.89 21.78 3.57
CA GLY A 461 6.08 20.63 4.46
C GLY A 461 5.04 20.59 5.57
N GLY A 462 4.52 19.39 5.82
CA GLY A 462 3.41 19.16 6.74
C GLY A 462 2.07 19.00 6.02
N GLN A 463 1.20 18.19 6.61
CA GLN A 463 -0.15 17.92 6.10
C GLN A 463 -1.15 18.32 7.19
N GLU A 464 -2.39 18.59 6.79
CA GLU A 464 -3.47 18.84 7.76
C GLU A 464 -3.65 17.61 8.65
N GLN A 465 -3.80 17.87 9.95
CA GLN A 465 -4.00 16.84 10.96
C GLN A 465 -5.49 16.80 11.32
N PRO A 466 -6.05 15.62 11.60
CA PRO A 466 -7.41 15.55 12.12
C PRO A 466 -7.48 16.32 13.44
N ALA A 467 -8.61 16.96 13.75
CA ALA A 467 -8.79 17.65 15.04
C ALA A 467 -9.00 16.67 16.21
N GLU A 468 -9.49 15.48 15.90
CA GLU A 468 -9.76 14.39 16.84
C GLU A 468 -9.50 13.04 16.17
N PHE A 469 -9.05 12.05 16.93
CA PHE A 469 -8.87 10.68 16.48
C PHE A 469 -9.32 9.71 17.57
N GLU A 470 -10.39 8.94 17.32
CA GLU A 470 -10.89 7.91 18.24
C GLU A 470 -11.13 8.44 19.67
N GLY A 471 -11.65 9.67 19.82
CA GLY A 471 -11.85 10.33 21.11
C GLY A 471 -10.63 11.11 21.64
N ALA A 472 -9.44 10.92 21.07
CA ALA A 472 -8.25 11.69 21.43
C ALA A 472 -8.22 13.04 20.72
N ARG A 473 -7.97 14.12 21.47
CA ARG A 473 -7.82 15.45 20.90
C ARG A 473 -6.46 15.57 20.21
N VAL A 474 -6.43 16.15 19.01
CA VAL A 474 -5.20 16.34 18.24
C VAL A 474 -4.95 17.84 18.04
N VAL A 475 -3.73 18.27 18.32
CA VAL A 475 -3.27 19.65 18.15
C VAL A 475 -2.08 19.65 17.21
N GLU A 476 -2.28 20.25 16.04
CA GLU A 476 -1.20 20.48 15.09
C GLU A 476 -0.17 21.47 15.65
N ALA A 477 1.11 21.20 15.45
CA ALA A 477 2.21 22.12 15.69
C ALA A 477 2.82 22.56 14.36
N GLY A 478 3.13 23.85 14.22
CA GLY A 478 3.69 24.38 12.98
C GLY A 478 4.98 23.66 12.60
N SER A 479 5.08 23.20 11.35
CA SER A 479 6.19 22.37 10.90
C SER A 479 7.14 23.06 9.91
N PHE A 480 8.28 22.42 9.68
CA PHE A 480 9.25 22.71 8.64
C PHE A 480 9.81 21.38 8.09
N PRO A 481 10.29 21.32 6.83
CA PRO A 481 10.79 20.10 6.25
C PRO A 481 12.15 19.72 6.85
N CYS A 482 12.39 18.42 7.06
CA CYS A 482 13.71 17.93 7.47
C CYS A 482 14.76 18.23 6.38
N PRO A 483 15.93 18.82 6.73
CA PRO A 483 16.99 19.07 5.76
C PRO A 483 17.43 17.79 5.04
N GLY A 484 17.41 17.79 3.71
CA GLY A 484 17.75 16.61 2.90
C GLY A 484 16.66 15.53 2.83
N TYR A 485 15.56 15.67 3.58
CA TYR A 485 14.45 14.71 3.59
C TYR A 485 13.10 15.45 3.68
N SER A 486 12.74 16.16 2.61
CA SER A 486 11.59 17.09 2.58
C SER A 486 10.22 16.45 2.87
N SER A 487 10.11 15.12 2.76
CA SER A 487 8.90 14.36 3.09
C SER A 487 8.66 14.17 4.59
N VAL A 488 9.63 14.46 5.45
CA VAL A 488 9.50 14.32 6.91
C VAL A 488 9.31 15.71 7.52
N PRO A 489 8.09 16.06 7.99
CA PRO A 489 7.86 17.31 8.69
C PRO A 489 8.39 17.21 10.13
N LEU A 490 9.19 18.20 10.52
CA LEU A 490 9.65 18.41 11.89
C LEU A 490 8.96 19.63 12.49
N SER A 491 8.82 19.67 13.81
CA SER A 491 8.27 20.81 14.54
C SER A 491 9.07 21.07 15.80
N LEU A 492 9.32 22.35 16.09
CA LEU A 492 9.88 22.73 17.38
C LEU A 492 8.84 22.58 18.50
N GLY A 493 7.54 22.66 18.19
CA GLY A 493 6.46 22.65 19.19
C GLY A 493 6.43 23.85 20.15
N LEU A 494 7.52 24.63 20.25
CA LEU A 494 7.73 25.77 21.15
C LEU A 494 6.87 26.98 20.78
N SER A 495 5.57 26.94 21.08
CA SER A 495 4.70 28.11 20.92
C SER A 495 3.80 28.33 22.13
N PRO A 496 3.40 29.58 22.43
CA PRO A 496 2.44 29.88 23.49
C PRO A 496 1.10 29.16 23.30
N ARG A 497 0.68 28.94 22.04
CA ARG A 497 -0.55 28.20 21.71
C ARG A 497 -0.46 26.74 22.16
N ILE A 498 0.61 26.04 21.78
CA ILE A 498 0.80 24.63 22.18
C ILE A 498 0.94 24.53 23.70
N TYR A 499 1.74 25.39 24.31
CA TYR A 499 1.88 25.42 25.77
C TYR A 499 0.53 25.63 26.46
N LYS A 500 -0.31 26.55 25.97
CA LYS A 500 -1.65 26.78 26.51
C LYS A 500 -2.52 25.52 26.42
N HIS A 501 -2.54 24.83 25.27
CA HIS A 501 -3.28 23.57 25.14
C HIS A 501 -2.79 22.51 26.14
N VAL A 502 -1.47 22.33 26.26
CA VAL A 502 -0.89 21.34 27.19
C VAL A 502 -1.18 21.74 28.65
N LYS A 503 -1.03 23.01 29.01
CA LYS A 503 -1.30 23.53 30.36
C LYS A 503 -2.78 23.38 30.74
N ASP A 504 -3.69 23.79 29.85
CA ASP A 504 -5.13 23.76 30.10
C ASP A 504 -5.64 22.31 30.18
N TRP A 505 -4.99 21.37 29.49
CA TRP A 505 -5.26 19.93 29.61
C TRP A 505 -4.91 19.34 30.97
N ARG A 506 -3.95 19.95 31.69
CA ARG A 506 -3.44 19.48 33.00
C ARG A 506 -2.97 18.01 32.97
N PRO A 507 -1.93 17.69 32.16
CA PRO A 507 -1.46 16.31 32.03
C PRO A 507 -1.00 15.72 33.36
N ASP A 508 -1.25 14.43 33.53
CA ASP A 508 -0.61 13.63 34.58
C ASP A 508 0.79 13.18 34.14
N LEU A 509 1.03 13.11 32.81
CA LEU A 509 2.30 12.69 32.19
C LEU A 509 2.44 13.25 30.77
N ILE A 510 3.68 13.54 30.36
CA ILE A 510 4.05 13.90 28.99
C ILE A 510 4.93 12.79 28.39
N HIS A 511 4.52 12.25 27.25
CA HIS A 511 5.25 11.25 26.48
C HIS A 511 5.76 11.85 25.17
N VAL A 512 7.08 11.88 24.97
CA VAL A 512 7.72 12.37 23.74
C VAL A 512 8.31 11.23 22.93
N THR A 513 8.33 11.40 21.61
CA THR A 513 8.92 10.42 20.69
C THR A 513 10.24 10.90 20.13
N SER A 514 11.27 10.07 20.25
CA SER A 514 12.65 10.34 19.86
C SER A 514 13.09 9.41 18.72
N PRO A 515 13.98 9.86 17.82
CA PRO A 515 14.56 11.21 17.73
C PRO A 515 13.61 12.20 17.02
N GLY A 516 13.80 13.49 17.27
CA GLY A 516 13.00 14.58 16.71
C GLY A 516 13.28 15.93 17.39
N ALA A 517 12.64 16.99 16.91
CA ALA A 517 12.68 18.34 17.50
C ALA A 517 11.60 18.54 18.57
N LEU A 518 10.42 17.92 18.40
CA LEU A 518 9.30 17.97 19.35
C LEU A 518 9.64 17.53 20.80
N PRO A 519 10.55 16.56 21.04
CA PRO A 519 10.97 16.20 22.39
C PRO A 519 11.52 17.36 23.22
N ALA A 520 12.15 18.37 22.59
CA ALA A 520 12.64 19.55 23.30
C ALA A 520 11.49 20.37 23.90
N ALA A 521 10.38 20.53 23.18
CA ALA A 521 9.18 21.16 23.71
C ALA A 521 8.55 20.34 24.84
N GLY A 522 8.50 19.01 24.70
CA GLY A 522 7.98 18.15 25.76
C GLY A 522 8.80 18.22 27.05
N TRP A 523 10.13 18.26 26.94
CA TRP A 523 11.02 18.50 28.07
C TRP A 523 10.78 19.87 28.71
N LEU A 524 10.68 20.94 27.93
CA LEU A 524 10.41 22.28 28.47
C LEU A 524 9.06 22.32 29.20
N TYR A 525 8.01 21.77 28.58
CA TYR A 525 6.68 21.75 29.16
C TYR A 525 6.60 20.86 30.41
N SER A 526 7.34 19.75 30.46
CA SER A 526 7.38 18.91 31.64
C SER A 526 8.01 19.63 32.83
N ARG A 527 9.04 20.47 32.60
CA ARG A 527 9.69 21.29 33.62
C ARG A 527 8.80 22.44 34.08
N LEU A 528 8.17 23.16 33.16
CA LEU A 528 7.28 24.29 33.47
C LEU A 528 6.02 23.85 34.22
N LEU A 529 5.46 22.68 33.89
CA LEU A 529 4.25 22.16 34.50
C LEU A 529 4.51 21.21 35.67
N ARG A 530 5.78 20.87 35.93
CA ARG A 530 6.20 19.90 36.97
C ARG A 530 5.45 18.57 36.83
N VAL A 531 5.55 17.96 35.66
CA VAL A 531 4.93 16.66 35.33
C VAL A 531 5.99 15.68 34.83
N PRO A 532 5.81 14.36 35.02
CA PRO A 532 6.77 13.38 34.54
C PRO A 532 6.89 13.38 33.01
N LEU A 533 8.13 13.37 32.53
CA LEU A 533 8.51 13.12 31.15
C LEU A 533 8.86 11.65 30.91
N VAL A 534 8.29 11.07 29.85
CA VAL A 534 8.67 9.75 29.29
C VAL A 534 9.14 9.97 27.85
N ALA A 535 10.24 9.32 27.46
CA ALA A 535 10.78 9.42 26.11
C ALA A 535 10.87 8.04 25.45
N SER A 536 10.25 7.87 24.29
CA SER A 536 10.32 6.61 23.52
C SER A 536 11.19 6.71 22.29
N PHE A 537 12.06 5.74 22.05
CA PHE A 537 12.95 5.69 20.89
C PHE A 537 12.38 4.79 19.79
N HIS A 538 12.14 5.36 18.61
CA HIS A 538 11.46 4.64 17.52
C HIS A 538 12.20 4.62 16.18
N THR A 539 13.04 5.60 15.89
CA THR A 539 13.73 5.70 14.60
C THR A 539 15.24 5.73 14.80
N HIS A 540 15.95 4.77 14.22
CA HIS A 540 17.40 4.68 14.37
C HIS A 540 18.14 5.57 13.37
N VAL A 541 17.88 6.88 13.41
CA VAL A 541 18.53 7.88 12.54
C VAL A 541 20.05 7.76 12.55
N PRO A 542 20.73 7.59 13.71
CA PRO A 542 22.19 7.46 13.74
C PRO A 542 22.77 6.32 12.90
N ALA A 543 22.08 5.18 12.75
CA ALA A 543 22.61 4.03 12.01
C ALA A 543 22.74 4.28 10.51
N TYR A 544 21.88 5.12 9.93
CA TYR A 544 21.87 5.34 8.48
C TYR A 544 22.38 6.71 8.05
N LEU A 545 22.68 7.63 8.97
CA LEU A 545 23.39 8.88 8.65
C LEU A 545 24.69 8.66 7.85
N PRO A 546 25.56 7.68 8.20
CA PRO A 546 26.74 7.39 7.39
C PRO A 546 26.41 6.97 5.96
N ARG A 547 25.32 6.21 5.77
CA ARG A 547 24.86 5.75 4.44
C ARG A 547 24.31 6.90 3.58
N LEU A 548 23.88 7.99 4.22
CA LEU A 548 23.46 9.23 3.54
C LEU A 548 24.61 10.23 3.30
N GLY A 549 25.86 9.85 3.59
CA GLY A 549 27.02 10.75 3.50
C GLY A 549 27.09 11.80 4.62
N LEU A 550 26.25 11.66 5.66
CA LEU A 550 26.12 12.59 6.79
C LEU A 550 26.66 12.00 8.10
N GLY A 551 27.61 11.07 8.01
CA GLY A 551 28.18 10.38 9.19
C GLY A 551 28.80 11.31 10.23
N TRP A 552 29.23 12.52 9.85
CA TRP A 552 29.76 13.52 10.77
C TRP A 552 28.69 14.09 11.74
N LEU A 553 27.40 13.97 11.41
CA LEU A 553 26.29 14.38 12.28
C LEU A 553 25.92 13.34 13.35
N THR A 554 26.39 12.11 13.21
CA THR A 554 26.02 10.98 14.08
C THR A 554 26.28 11.29 15.56
N SER A 555 27.45 11.86 15.89
CA SER A 555 27.81 12.20 17.27
C SER A 555 26.91 13.29 17.87
N GLY A 556 26.55 14.31 17.06
CA GLY A 556 25.65 15.38 17.47
C GLY A 556 24.21 14.89 17.69
N MET A 557 23.73 14.02 16.81
CA MET A 557 22.42 13.37 16.96
C MET A 557 22.35 12.54 18.24
N TRP A 558 23.39 11.73 18.52
CA TRP A 558 23.47 10.98 19.76
C TRP A 558 23.56 11.88 21.00
N ALA A 559 24.21 13.04 20.92
CA ALA A 559 24.21 14.01 22.01
C ALA A 559 22.80 14.55 22.30
N ALA A 560 22.01 14.87 21.27
CA ALA A 560 20.62 15.30 21.42
C ALA A 560 19.73 14.19 21.99
N ILE A 561 19.86 12.96 21.48
CA ILE A 561 19.16 11.78 22.00
C ILE A 561 19.49 11.59 23.50
N ARG A 562 20.77 11.59 23.86
CA ARG A 562 21.20 11.50 25.27
C ARG A 562 20.58 12.59 26.14
N ALA A 563 20.59 13.84 25.67
CA ALA A 563 20.07 14.97 26.46
C ALA A 563 18.59 14.78 26.82
N ILE A 564 17.77 14.38 25.85
CA ILE A 564 16.34 14.11 26.07
C ILE A 564 16.12 12.89 26.96
N HIS A 565 16.78 11.77 26.65
CA HIS A 565 16.56 10.51 27.35
C HIS A 565 17.08 10.53 28.80
N ARG A 566 18.18 11.24 29.08
CA ARG A 566 18.66 11.48 30.46
C ARG A 566 17.75 12.40 31.25
N ALA A 567 17.06 13.31 30.57
CA ALA A 567 16.13 14.23 31.21
C ALA A 567 14.73 13.61 31.45
N ALA A 568 14.43 12.47 30.82
CA ALA A 568 13.20 11.71 31.02
C ALA A 568 13.31 10.83 32.26
N HIS A 569 12.18 10.66 32.98
CA HIS A 569 12.11 9.77 34.14
C HIS A 569 12.02 8.31 33.75
N LEU A 570 11.61 8.05 32.50
CA LEU A 570 11.63 6.72 31.91
C LEU A 570 11.92 6.81 30.41
N THR A 571 12.85 5.98 29.97
CA THR A 571 13.10 5.72 28.56
C THR A 571 12.35 4.47 28.13
N ILE A 572 11.69 4.54 26.98
CA ILE A 572 11.00 3.42 26.36
C ILE A 572 11.72 3.04 25.07
N ALA A 573 12.12 1.78 24.96
CA ALA A 573 12.66 1.20 23.75
C ALA A 573 11.61 0.29 23.10
N VAL A 574 11.65 0.12 21.77
CA VAL A 574 10.69 -0.76 21.07
C VAL A 574 11.17 -2.21 20.97
N SER A 575 12.44 -2.47 21.26
CA SER A 575 13.03 -3.82 21.26
C SER A 575 14.16 -3.91 22.28
N PRO A 576 14.53 -5.14 22.72
CA PRO A 576 15.70 -5.33 23.58
C PRO A 576 17.00 -4.81 22.96
N ALA A 577 17.18 -4.94 21.63
CA ALA A 577 18.35 -4.44 20.93
C ALA A 577 18.48 -2.91 21.06
N THR A 578 17.39 -2.17 20.77
CA THR A 578 17.39 -0.71 20.94
C THR A 578 17.51 -0.27 22.41
N ALA A 579 17.04 -1.08 23.36
CA ALA A 579 17.24 -0.81 24.78
C ALA A 579 18.71 -0.91 25.18
N THR A 580 19.40 -1.96 24.74
CA THR A 580 20.84 -2.15 24.95
C THR A 580 21.62 -1.00 24.32
N GLU A 581 21.29 -0.64 23.08
CA GLU A 581 21.96 0.45 22.37
C GLU A 581 21.83 1.81 23.09
N LEU A 582 20.62 2.15 23.59
CA LEU A 582 20.42 3.38 24.35
C LEU A 582 21.25 3.41 25.64
N VAL A 583 21.42 2.27 26.30
CA VAL A 583 22.26 2.14 27.50
C VAL A 583 23.73 2.29 27.16
N GLU A 584 24.21 1.59 26.12
CA GLU A 584 25.60 1.66 25.65
C GLU A 584 25.97 3.06 25.14
N ALA A 585 25.04 3.73 24.47
CA ALA A 585 25.20 5.12 24.04
C ALA A 585 25.16 6.12 25.21
N GLY A 586 24.93 5.66 26.43
CA GLY A 586 24.85 6.46 27.66
C GLY A 586 23.62 7.36 27.73
N ALA A 587 22.54 7.02 27.01
CA ALA A 587 21.31 7.81 26.97
C ALA A 587 20.43 7.60 28.22
N CYS A 588 20.54 6.45 28.87
CA CYS A 588 19.84 6.14 30.12
C CYS A 588 20.48 4.96 30.84
N ASP A 589 20.20 4.81 32.14
CA ASP A 589 20.61 3.64 32.90
C ASP A 589 19.75 2.41 32.55
N ARG A 590 20.31 1.21 32.74
CA ARG A 590 19.61 -0.06 32.51
C ARG A 590 18.29 -0.19 33.28
N LYS A 591 18.19 0.42 34.46
CA LYS A 591 16.96 0.41 35.28
C LYS A 591 15.89 1.39 34.77
N ALA A 592 16.32 2.44 34.06
CA ALA A 592 15.48 3.52 33.54
C ALA A 592 15.04 3.30 32.08
N VAL A 593 15.34 2.14 31.49
CA VAL A 593 14.83 1.72 30.18
C VAL A 593 13.86 0.56 30.32
N LYS A 594 12.72 0.64 29.61
CA LYS A 594 11.73 -0.44 29.50
C LYS A 594 11.43 -0.72 28.03
N VAL A 595 11.22 -1.99 27.72
CA VAL A 595 10.83 -2.41 26.38
C VAL A 595 9.31 -2.29 26.28
N TRP A 596 8.84 -1.52 25.29
CA TRP A 596 7.45 -1.51 24.88
C TRP A 596 7.18 -2.79 24.09
N PRO A 597 6.27 -3.66 24.54
CA PRO A 597 5.96 -4.90 23.83
C PRO A 597 5.66 -4.68 22.34
N LYS A 598 6.04 -5.67 21.54
CA LYS A 598 5.58 -5.82 20.16
C LYS A 598 4.07 -6.11 20.16
N ALA A 599 3.40 -5.76 19.08
CA ALA A 599 1.97 -5.99 18.88
C ALA A 599 1.64 -5.98 17.39
N VAL A 600 0.58 -6.70 17.03
CA VAL A 600 0.06 -6.80 15.66
C VAL A 600 -1.45 -7.04 15.70
N ASP A 601 -2.13 -6.62 14.64
CA ASP A 601 -3.57 -6.86 14.45
C ASP A 601 -3.77 -8.24 13.79
N CYS A 602 -3.89 -9.29 14.61
CA CYS A 602 -4.05 -10.67 14.14
C CYS A 602 -5.42 -10.97 13.49
N ASP A 603 -6.38 -10.07 13.64
CA ASP A 603 -7.70 -10.17 13.02
C ASP A 603 -7.64 -9.67 11.57
N LEU A 604 -6.98 -8.53 11.34
CA LEU A 604 -6.71 -8.01 10.01
C LEU A 604 -5.70 -8.90 9.27
N PHE A 605 -4.55 -9.15 9.89
CA PHE A 605 -3.47 -9.97 9.31
C PHE A 605 -3.72 -11.44 9.64
N HIS A 606 -4.48 -12.09 8.77
CA HIS A 606 -4.96 -13.46 8.97
C HIS A 606 -4.70 -14.32 7.73
N PRO A 607 -4.29 -15.61 7.87
CA PRO A 607 -4.13 -16.53 6.74
C PRO A 607 -5.38 -16.64 5.86
N GLY A 608 -6.56 -16.49 6.46
CA GLY A 608 -7.85 -16.43 5.78
C GLY A 608 -8.07 -15.23 4.85
N GLN A 609 -7.15 -14.25 4.80
CA GLN A 609 -7.15 -13.19 3.78
C GLN A 609 -6.51 -13.66 2.45
N ALA A 610 -6.02 -14.90 2.38
CA ALA A 610 -5.42 -15.46 1.17
C ALA A 610 -6.37 -15.35 -0.03
N SER A 611 -5.84 -14.88 -1.16
CA SER A 611 -6.62 -14.62 -2.36
C SER A 611 -5.85 -15.05 -3.59
N GLN A 612 -6.47 -15.88 -4.44
CA GLN A 612 -5.88 -16.26 -5.73
C GLN A 612 -5.68 -15.05 -6.66
N VAL A 613 -6.57 -14.05 -6.59
CA VAL A 613 -6.44 -12.80 -7.35
C VAL A 613 -5.23 -12.02 -6.88
N MET A 614 -5.04 -11.90 -5.56
CA MET A 614 -3.85 -11.24 -5.02
C MET A 614 -2.58 -12.02 -5.35
N ARG A 615 -2.59 -13.36 -5.22
CA ARG A 615 -1.45 -14.21 -5.62
C ARG A 615 -1.06 -14.01 -7.08
N ALA A 616 -2.03 -13.98 -7.99
CA ALA A 616 -1.80 -13.70 -9.41
C ALA A 616 -1.19 -12.30 -9.60
N ARG A 617 -1.71 -11.27 -8.92
CA ARG A 617 -1.18 -9.89 -8.96
C ARG A 617 0.27 -9.83 -8.45
N LEU A 618 0.58 -10.48 -7.33
CA LEU A 618 1.94 -10.56 -6.78
C LEU A 618 2.90 -11.29 -7.73
N ALA A 619 2.40 -12.30 -8.45
CA ALA A 619 3.15 -13.02 -9.47
C ALA A 619 3.28 -12.24 -10.80
N GLY A 620 2.73 -11.03 -10.92
CA GLY A 620 2.77 -10.24 -12.15
C GLY A 620 1.81 -10.71 -13.25
N GLY A 621 0.83 -11.56 -12.90
CA GLY A 621 -0.25 -12.03 -13.78
C GLY A 621 -1.44 -11.07 -13.82
N SER A 622 -2.30 -11.25 -14.83
CA SER A 622 -3.55 -10.50 -14.95
C SER A 622 -4.51 -10.86 -13.80
N PRO A 623 -5.26 -9.89 -13.22
CA PRO A 623 -6.25 -10.15 -12.16
C PRO A 623 -7.37 -11.12 -12.56
N CYS A 624 -7.57 -11.32 -13.87
CA CYS A 624 -8.63 -12.13 -14.45
C CYS A 624 -8.13 -13.45 -15.09
N GLY A 625 -6.82 -13.74 -15.03
CA GLY A 625 -6.22 -14.98 -15.53
C GLY A 625 -5.85 -15.92 -14.39
N PRO A 626 -5.61 -17.23 -14.66
CA PRO A 626 -5.03 -18.13 -13.67
C PRO A 626 -3.69 -17.53 -13.19
N ALA A 627 -3.41 -17.68 -11.89
CA ALA A 627 -2.10 -17.28 -11.36
C ALA A 627 -1.01 -17.95 -12.21
N PRO A 628 0.02 -17.22 -12.65
CA PRO A 628 1.11 -17.81 -13.42
C PRO A 628 1.62 -19.04 -12.67
N ARG A 629 1.77 -20.16 -13.37
CA ARG A 629 2.45 -21.32 -12.78
C ARG A 629 3.87 -20.87 -12.47
N LEU A 630 4.23 -20.88 -11.19
CA LEU A 630 5.56 -20.51 -10.74
C LEU A 630 6.38 -21.77 -10.61
N ASP A 631 7.57 -21.76 -11.20
CA ASP A 631 8.55 -22.85 -11.07
C ASP A 631 9.27 -22.82 -9.70
N GLY A 632 9.03 -21.78 -8.90
CA GLY A 632 9.60 -21.59 -7.58
C GLY A 632 8.71 -20.76 -6.65
N PRO A 633 9.22 -20.35 -5.46
CA PRO A 633 8.42 -19.68 -4.45
C PRO A 633 8.09 -18.22 -4.84
N LEU A 634 6.90 -17.76 -4.44
CA LEU A 634 6.55 -16.34 -4.47
C LEU A 634 7.05 -15.64 -3.20
N LEU A 635 8.11 -14.86 -3.34
CA LEU A 635 8.70 -14.05 -2.28
C LEU A 635 7.97 -12.71 -2.16
N LEU A 636 7.79 -12.23 -0.94
CA LEU A 636 7.19 -10.93 -0.66
C LEU A 636 8.15 -10.06 0.14
N TYR A 637 8.35 -8.84 -0.32
CA TYR A 637 8.90 -7.74 0.47
C TYR A 637 7.81 -6.69 0.67
N VAL A 638 7.67 -6.22 1.92
CA VAL A 638 6.80 -5.10 2.27
C VAL A 638 7.61 -4.08 3.06
N GLY A 639 7.63 -2.84 2.59
CA GLY A 639 8.31 -1.75 3.29
C GLY A 639 8.52 -0.54 2.41
N ARG A 640 9.02 0.54 3.02
CA ARG A 640 9.44 1.73 2.25
C ARG A 640 10.64 1.36 1.38
N VAL A 641 10.61 1.75 0.10
CA VAL A 641 11.73 1.51 -0.81
C VAL A 641 12.76 2.61 -0.65
N SER A 642 13.72 2.38 0.24
CA SER A 642 14.72 3.37 0.64
C SER A 642 16.09 2.73 0.96
N PRO A 643 17.19 3.49 0.88
CA PRO A 643 18.54 2.93 0.96
C PRO A 643 18.82 2.16 2.27
N GLU A 644 18.24 2.60 3.39
CA GLU A 644 18.40 1.95 4.70
C GLU A 644 17.79 0.54 4.79
N LYS A 645 16.96 0.14 3.81
CA LYS A 645 16.34 -1.19 3.75
C LYS A 645 17.19 -2.25 3.07
N ASN A 646 18.33 -1.87 2.49
CA ASN A 646 19.28 -2.79 1.84
C ASN A 646 18.63 -3.70 0.78
N LEU A 647 17.77 -3.14 -0.08
CA LEU A 647 17.06 -3.92 -1.10
C LEU A 647 17.97 -4.44 -2.23
N ALA A 648 19.17 -3.90 -2.35
CA ALA A 648 20.22 -4.41 -3.23
C ALA A 648 20.53 -5.89 -2.98
N LEU A 649 20.30 -6.41 -1.75
CA LEU A 649 20.47 -7.83 -1.40
C LEU A 649 19.47 -8.75 -2.14
N LEU A 650 18.32 -8.23 -2.59
CA LEU A 650 17.28 -9.03 -3.23
C LEU A 650 17.70 -9.55 -4.61
N ARG A 651 18.53 -8.80 -5.36
CA ARG A 651 19.06 -9.22 -6.67
C ARG A 651 19.92 -10.50 -6.57
N PRO A 652 21.02 -10.51 -5.79
CA PRO A 652 21.86 -11.71 -5.64
C PRO A 652 21.10 -12.86 -4.95
N LEU A 653 20.09 -12.58 -4.13
CA LEU A 653 19.19 -13.60 -3.60
C LEU A 653 18.41 -14.29 -4.72
N LEU A 654 17.74 -13.53 -5.60
CA LEU A 654 16.95 -14.09 -6.70
C LEU A 654 17.80 -14.91 -7.68
N GLU A 655 19.01 -14.45 -7.99
CA GLU A 655 19.96 -15.19 -8.84
C GLU A 655 20.34 -16.56 -8.26
N ARG A 656 20.29 -16.71 -6.93
CA ARG A 656 20.61 -17.95 -6.21
C ARG A 656 19.39 -18.84 -5.97
N VAL A 657 18.18 -18.37 -6.29
CA VAL A 657 16.95 -19.14 -6.14
C VAL A 657 16.21 -19.19 -7.48
N PRO A 658 16.65 -20.07 -8.42
CA PRO A 658 16.00 -20.21 -9.72
C PRO A 658 14.50 -20.48 -9.59
N GLY A 659 13.70 -19.86 -10.45
CA GLY A 659 12.24 -19.97 -10.44
C GLY A 659 11.52 -19.13 -9.38
N ALA A 660 12.24 -18.56 -8.40
CA ALA A 660 11.64 -17.63 -7.44
C ALA A 660 11.18 -16.35 -8.13
N ARG A 661 10.04 -15.82 -7.67
CA ARG A 661 9.51 -14.52 -8.10
C ARG A 661 9.36 -13.62 -6.89
N LEU A 662 9.67 -12.34 -7.04
CA LEU A 662 9.56 -11.37 -5.95
C LEU A 662 8.41 -10.39 -6.21
N ALA A 663 7.60 -10.16 -5.20
CA ALA A 663 6.68 -9.04 -5.14
C ALA A 663 7.20 -7.98 -4.16
N VAL A 664 7.28 -6.73 -4.62
CA VAL A 664 7.67 -5.56 -3.83
C VAL A 664 6.43 -4.71 -3.60
N VAL A 665 5.99 -4.65 -2.34
CA VAL A 665 4.89 -3.80 -1.89
C VAL A 665 5.46 -2.63 -1.10
N GLY A 666 5.21 -1.43 -1.59
CA GLY A 666 5.73 -0.20 -1.02
C GLY A 666 6.15 0.80 -2.08
N ASP A 667 6.58 1.97 -1.61
CA ASP A 667 7.12 3.04 -2.43
C ASP A 667 8.18 3.79 -1.62
N GLY A 668 9.00 4.60 -2.27
CA GLY A 668 10.01 5.40 -1.59
C GLY A 668 11.05 6.02 -2.52
N PRO A 669 11.97 6.82 -1.95
CA PRO A 669 12.92 7.60 -2.73
C PRO A 669 13.89 6.75 -3.55
N ALA A 670 14.17 5.51 -3.15
CA ALA A 670 15.05 4.60 -3.88
C ALA A 670 14.33 3.74 -4.93
N MET A 671 13.04 4.01 -5.23
CA MET A 671 12.26 3.17 -6.13
C MET A 671 12.91 3.02 -7.52
N GLN A 672 13.39 4.12 -8.10
CA GLN A 672 14.04 4.10 -9.42
C GLN A 672 15.34 3.30 -9.41
N GLU A 673 16.16 3.48 -8.38
CA GLU A 673 17.43 2.74 -8.20
C GLU A 673 17.18 1.24 -8.04
N VAL A 674 16.24 0.87 -7.16
CA VAL A 674 15.88 -0.54 -6.91
C VAL A 674 15.25 -1.20 -8.15
N GLN A 675 14.43 -0.47 -8.92
CA GLN A 675 13.90 -0.96 -10.20
C GLN A 675 15.02 -1.20 -11.22
N ALA A 676 16.04 -0.34 -11.27
CA ALA A 676 17.19 -0.51 -12.13
C ALA A 676 18.07 -1.69 -11.70
N GLU A 677 18.33 -1.85 -10.40
CA GLU A 677 19.09 -2.98 -9.84
C GLU A 677 18.40 -4.34 -10.08
N LEU A 678 17.08 -4.36 -9.98
CA LEU A 678 16.25 -5.55 -10.20
C LEU A 678 15.80 -5.70 -11.66
N ALA A 679 16.29 -4.86 -12.58
CA ALA A 679 15.95 -4.97 -14.00
C ALA A 679 16.38 -6.34 -14.56
N GLY A 680 15.46 -6.97 -15.29
CA GLY A 680 15.62 -8.32 -15.84
C GLY A 680 15.38 -9.46 -14.86
N ALA A 681 15.21 -9.19 -13.56
CA ALA A 681 14.81 -10.21 -12.59
C ALA A 681 13.27 -10.37 -12.56
N PRO A 682 12.75 -11.54 -12.15
CA PRO A 682 11.31 -11.79 -12.04
C PRO A 682 10.72 -11.06 -10.83
N VAL A 683 10.49 -9.75 -10.96
CA VAL A 683 10.00 -8.86 -9.88
C VAL A 683 8.74 -8.13 -10.32
N THR A 684 7.76 -8.05 -9.41
CA THR A 684 6.54 -7.25 -9.58
C THR A 684 6.50 -6.16 -8.52
N PHE A 685 6.37 -4.90 -8.96
CA PHE A 685 6.21 -3.75 -8.07
C PHE A 685 4.73 -3.37 -7.99
N LEU A 686 4.15 -3.35 -6.79
CA LEU A 686 2.72 -3.10 -6.58
C LEU A 686 2.40 -1.67 -6.13
N GLY A 687 3.43 -0.88 -5.80
CA GLY A 687 3.26 0.38 -5.10
C GLY A 687 2.75 0.16 -3.67
N ARG A 688 2.16 1.19 -3.06
CA ARG A 688 1.65 1.13 -1.70
C ARG A 688 0.33 0.36 -1.64
N LEU A 689 0.25 -0.63 -0.74
CA LEU A 689 -0.99 -1.29 -0.34
C LEU A 689 -1.32 -0.97 1.12
N SER A 690 -2.59 -1.07 1.49
CA SER A 690 -3.06 -0.83 2.86
C SER A 690 -4.28 -1.70 3.21
N GLY A 691 -4.59 -1.81 4.51
CA GLY A 691 -5.77 -2.52 5.00
C GLY A 691 -5.85 -3.97 4.48
N ARG A 692 -7.04 -4.37 4.02
CA ARG A 692 -7.30 -5.75 3.56
C ARG A 692 -6.47 -6.14 2.33
N GLU A 693 -6.13 -5.20 1.45
CA GLU A 693 -5.26 -5.52 0.30
C GLU A 693 -3.85 -5.90 0.75
N LEU A 694 -3.31 -5.17 1.73
CA LEU A 694 -2.00 -5.50 2.31
C LEU A 694 -2.04 -6.84 3.04
N ALA A 695 -3.09 -7.09 3.84
CA ALA A 695 -3.26 -8.37 4.52
C ALA A 695 -3.38 -9.54 3.53
N ALA A 696 -4.13 -9.35 2.43
CA ALA A 696 -4.21 -10.35 1.36
C ALA A 696 -2.85 -10.58 0.69
N ALA A 697 -2.02 -9.54 0.54
CA ALA A 697 -0.67 -9.69 -0.03
C ALA A 697 0.20 -10.60 0.86
N TYR A 698 0.20 -10.38 2.17
CA TYR A 698 0.89 -11.26 3.12
C TYR A 698 0.36 -12.69 3.09
N ALA A 699 -0.96 -12.88 3.12
CA ALA A 699 -1.58 -14.21 3.16
C ALA A 699 -1.45 -14.99 1.83
N SER A 700 -1.12 -14.32 0.72
CA SER A 700 -1.08 -14.94 -0.63
C SER A 700 0.34 -15.27 -1.13
N ALA A 701 1.38 -14.81 -0.44
CA ALA A 701 2.79 -15.11 -0.74
C ALA A 701 3.24 -16.44 -0.10
N ASP A 702 4.42 -16.93 -0.48
CA ASP A 702 4.98 -18.17 0.06
C ASP A 702 6.01 -17.95 1.16
N ILE A 703 6.84 -16.90 1.03
CA ILE A 703 7.89 -16.52 1.99
C ILE A 703 8.00 -14.99 2.04
N PHE A 704 8.06 -14.42 3.24
CA PHE A 704 8.41 -13.01 3.44
C PHE A 704 9.92 -12.84 3.57
N VAL A 705 10.50 -11.87 2.85
CA VAL A 705 11.94 -11.55 2.94
C VAL A 705 12.14 -10.15 3.48
N MET A 706 12.91 -10.04 4.56
CA MET A 706 13.28 -8.76 5.18
C MET A 706 14.80 -8.59 5.22
N PRO A 707 15.41 -7.89 4.23
CA PRO A 707 16.85 -7.68 4.19
C PRO A 707 17.35 -6.49 5.03
N SER A 708 16.44 -5.72 5.66
CA SER A 708 16.84 -4.51 6.38
C SER A 708 17.62 -4.81 7.66
N GLU A 709 18.68 -4.03 7.86
CA GLU A 709 19.62 -4.17 8.99
C GLU A 709 19.38 -3.13 10.10
N SER A 710 18.51 -2.15 9.84
CA SER A 710 18.32 -0.97 10.70
C SER A 710 16.93 -0.89 11.32
N GLU A 711 16.16 -1.98 11.27
CA GLU A 711 14.82 -2.04 11.86
C GLU A 711 14.89 -1.92 13.39
N THR A 712 14.21 -0.92 13.96
CA THR A 712 14.11 -0.77 15.42
C THR A 712 13.20 -1.83 16.05
N LEU A 713 12.17 -2.24 15.31
CA LEU A 713 11.27 -3.35 15.66
C LEU A 713 10.93 -4.19 14.42
N GLY A 714 10.52 -3.54 13.33
CA GLY A 714 10.13 -4.22 12.09
C GLY A 714 8.70 -4.78 12.11
N ASN A 715 7.68 -3.92 12.31
CA ASN A 715 6.26 -4.35 12.40
C ASN A 715 5.82 -5.26 11.25
N VAL A 716 6.30 -5.01 10.03
CA VAL A 716 6.00 -5.80 8.84
C VAL A 716 6.40 -7.28 8.96
N VAL A 717 7.38 -7.60 9.82
CA VAL A 717 7.74 -8.98 10.18
C VAL A 717 6.63 -9.61 11.01
N GLY A 718 6.10 -8.88 12.00
CA GLY A 718 4.95 -9.32 12.80
C GLY A 718 3.68 -9.48 11.97
N GLU A 719 3.42 -8.58 11.02
CA GLU A 719 2.29 -8.65 10.08
C GLU A 719 2.37 -9.88 9.16
N ALA A 720 3.57 -10.20 8.66
CA ALA A 720 3.83 -11.44 7.91
C ALA A 720 3.60 -12.69 8.79
N MET A 721 4.19 -12.72 9.98
CA MET A 721 4.05 -13.84 10.93
C MET A 721 2.58 -14.05 11.34
N ALA A 722 1.84 -12.97 11.61
CA ALA A 722 0.41 -13.03 11.93
C ALA A 722 -0.41 -13.59 10.77
N SER A 723 -0.05 -13.26 9.52
CA SER A 723 -0.68 -13.82 8.32
C SER A 723 -0.31 -15.29 8.05
N GLY A 724 0.50 -15.92 8.91
CA GLY A 724 0.98 -17.29 8.74
C GLY A 724 2.05 -17.43 7.66
N LEU A 725 2.66 -16.32 7.23
CA LEU A 725 3.69 -16.29 6.20
C LEU A 725 5.07 -16.52 6.84
N PRO A 726 5.81 -17.60 6.46
CA PRO A 726 7.16 -17.83 6.95
C PRO A 726 8.09 -16.67 6.60
N VAL A 727 8.91 -16.26 7.56
CA VAL A 727 9.82 -15.11 7.42
C VAL A 727 11.26 -15.57 7.27
N VAL A 728 11.98 -14.97 6.32
CA VAL A 728 13.45 -14.98 6.21
C VAL A 728 13.94 -13.55 6.38
N ALA A 729 14.69 -13.27 7.44
CA ALA A 729 15.07 -11.90 7.76
C ALA A 729 16.52 -11.76 8.24
N ALA A 730 17.11 -10.58 8.05
CA ALA A 730 18.43 -10.27 8.57
C ALA A 730 18.45 -10.30 10.11
N ALA A 731 19.50 -10.88 10.69
CA ALA A 731 19.73 -10.96 12.13
C ALA A 731 20.23 -9.62 12.70
N ALA A 732 19.42 -8.58 12.58
CA ALA A 732 19.81 -7.22 12.93
C ALA A 732 18.67 -6.42 13.59
N GLY A 733 19.06 -5.43 14.38
CA GLY A 733 18.14 -4.53 15.07
C GLY A 733 17.10 -5.27 15.92
N GLY A 734 15.85 -4.85 15.85
CA GLY A 734 14.74 -5.43 16.60
C GLY A 734 14.14 -6.71 16.02
N VAL A 735 14.49 -7.09 14.78
CA VAL A 735 13.86 -8.22 14.07
C VAL A 735 14.02 -9.56 14.81
N PRO A 736 15.18 -9.92 15.38
CA PRO A 736 15.32 -11.16 16.14
C PRO A 736 14.31 -11.29 17.29
N SER A 737 13.97 -10.18 17.96
CA SER A 737 13.01 -10.17 19.07
C SER A 737 11.54 -10.32 18.63
N VAL A 738 11.25 -10.01 17.35
CA VAL A 738 9.93 -10.27 16.74
C VAL A 738 9.79 -11.74 16.40
N ILE A 739 10.82 -12.33 15.77
CA ILE A 739 10.84 -13.76 15.45
C ILE A 739 10.77 -14.58 16.76
N GLY A 740 11.57 -14.24 17.77
CA GLY A 740 11.53 -14.88 19.09
C GLY A 740 12.22 -16.24 19.13
N ARG A 741 11.84 -17.20 18.27
CA ARG A 741 12.44 -18.55 18.18
C ARG A 741 12.95 -18.85 16.76
N PRO A 742 14.18 -18.41 16.40
CA PRO A 742 14.77 -18.69 15.10
C PRO A 742 14.75 -20.19 14.77
N GLY A 743 14.49 -20.51 13.49
CA GLY A 743 14.27 -21.88 13.02
C GLY A 743 12.86 -22.44 13.26
N THR A 744 12.11 -21.90 14.23
CA THR A 744 10.74 -22.34 14.54
C THR A 744 9.68 -21.37 14.01
N THR A 745 9.84 -20.07 14.27
CA THR A 745 8.86 -19.02 13.93
C THR A 745 9.32 -18.12 12.77
N GLY A 746 10.54 -18.33 12.28
CA GLY A 746 11.17 -17.60 11.20
C GLY A 746 12.66 -17.97 11.10
N VAL A 747 13.31 -17.65 9.98
CA VAL A 747 14.73 -17.89 9.76
C VAL A 747 15.49 -16.57 9.77
N LEU A 748 16.58 -16.53 10.52
CA LEU A 748 17.49 -15.39 10.54
C LEU A 748 18.74 -15.70 9.71
N PHE A 749 19.22 -14.71 8.95
CA PHE A 749 20.49 -14.79 8.22
C PHE A 749 21.44 -13.65 8.61
N PRO A 750 22.77 -13.81 8.48
CA PRO A 750 23.72 -12.75 8.80
C PRO A 750 23.49 -11.48 7.96
N PRO A 751 23.55 -10.27 8.54
CA PRO A 751 23.44 -9.02 7.77
C PRO A 751 24.35 -8.98 6.53
N GLY A 752 23.83 -8.53 5.38
CA GLY A 752 24.55 -8.50 4.10
C GLY A 752 24.76 -9.85 3.40
N ASP A 753 24.44 -10.98 4.02
CA ASP A 753 24.71 -12.32 3.47
C ASP A 753 23.56 -12.83 2.57
N ALA A 754 23.61 -12.45 1.29
CA ALA A 754 22.67 -12.91 0.28
C ALA A 754 22.69 -14.44 0.07
N ALA A 755 23.82 -15.10 0.32
CA ALA A 755 23.96 -16.54 0.12
C ALA A 755 23.23 -17.32 1.23
N ALA A 756 23.38 -16.90 2.48
CA ALA A 756 22.63 -17.44 3.61
C ALA A 756 21.12 -17.17 3.47
N ALA A 757 20.73 -15.97 3.04
CA ALA A 757 19.32 -15.65 2.76
C ALA A 757 18.74 -16.57 1.67
N ALA A 758 19.46 -16.77 0.57
CA ALA A 758 19.04 -17.67 -0.51
C ALA A 758 18.98 -19.14 -0.06
N ALA A 759 19.91 -19.59 0.78
CA ALA A 759 19.89 -20.95 1.34
C ALA A 759 18.63 -21.18 2.19
N ALA A 760 18.28 -20.23 3.06
CA ALA A 760 17.06 -20.27 3.86
C ALA A 760 15.80 -20.31 2.99
N VAL A 761 15.75 -19.47 1.95
CA VAL A 761 14.63 -19.47 0.98
C VAL A 761 14.52 -20.82 0.26
N ARG A 762 15.63 -21.39 -0.23
CA ARG A 762 15.62 -22.70 -0.90
C ARG A 762 15.15 -23.82 0.02
N GLN A 763 15.60 -23.84 1.26
CA GLN A 763 15.18 -24.84 2.25
C GLN A 763 13.66 -24.79 2.47
N LEU A 764 13.11 -23.59 2.64
CA LEU A 764 11.67 -23.40 2.81
C LEU A 764 10.89 -23.69 1.51
N ALA A 765 11.45 -23.36 0.36
CA ALA A 765 10.83 -23.66 -0.93
C ALA A 765 10.75 -25.16 -1.21
N ALA A 766 11.77 -25.93 -0.81
CA ALA A 766 11.83 -27.38 -1.01
C ALA A 766 10.90 -28.17 -0.08
N ASP A 767 10.59 -27.66 1.11
CA ASP A 767 9.72 -28.33 2.08
C ASP A 767 8.47 -27.49 2.41
N ALA A 768 7.39 -27.74 1.67
CA ALA A 768 6.09 -27.11 1.91
C ALA A 768 5.51 -27.44 3.31
N SER A 769 5.87 -28.58 3.89
CA SER A 769 5.44 -28.95 5.24
C SER A 769 6.17 -28.13 6.30
N ALA A 770 7.49 -27.90 6.15
CA ALA A 770 8.25 -27.00 7.00
C ALA A 770 7.74 -25.57 6.91
N ARG A 771 7.44 -25.08 5.70
CA ARG A 771 6.79 -23.77 5.51
C ARG A 771 5.49 -23.65 6.31
N ARG A 772 4.58 -24.63 6.18
CA ARG A 772 3.31 -24.61 6.93
C ARG A 772 3.52 -24.65 8.45
N ARG A 773 4.39 -25.54 8.95
CA ARG A 773 4.71 -25.62 10.39
C ARG A 773 5.26 -24.30 10.93
N MET A 774 6.20 -23.69 10.21
CA MET A 774 6.77 -22.40 10.59
C MET A 774 5.72 -21.29 10.56
N GLY A 775 4.87 -21.24 9.53
CA GLY A 775 3.77 -20.27 9.44
C GLY A 775 2.79 -20.39 10.61
N HIS A 776 2.39 -21.61 10.97
CA HIS A 776 1.53 -21.84 12.15
C HIS A 776 2.21 -21.41 13.45
N ALA A 777 3.47 -21.78 13.65
CA ALA A 777 4.22 -21.37 14.85
C ALA A 777 4.41 -19.86 14.93
N ALA A 778 4.66 -19.20 13.79
CA ALA A 778 4.80 -17.75 13.69
C ALA A 778 3.49 -17.04 14.05
N ARG A 779 2.35 -17.52 13.56
CA ARG A 779 1.04 -16.96 13.92
C ARG A 779 0.71 -17.17 15.39
N ALA A 780 0.92 -18.38 15.91
CA ALA A 780 0.67 -18.68 17.33
C ALA A 780 1.59 -17.89 18.28
N GLU A 781 2.75 -17.43 17.80
CA GLU A 781 3.57 -16.46 18.52
C GLU A 781 2.91 -15.08 18.49
N MET A 782 2.48 -14.59 17.31
CA MET A 782 1.87 -13.25 17.15
C MET A 782 0.52 -13.08 17.86
N GLU A 783 -0.29 -14.13 17.97
CA GLU A 783 -1.58 -14.10 18.68
C GLU A 783 -1.46 -13.76 20.17
N ARG A 784 -0.25 -13.88 20.75
CA ARG A 784 0.06 -13.47 22.14
C ARG A 784 0.25 -11.96 22.28
N TRP A 785 0.39 -11.23 21.17
CA TRP A 785 0.85 -9.85 21.12
C TRP A 785 -0.20 -8.94 20.49
N SER A 786 -1.16 -8.48 21.29
CA SER A 786 -2.21 -7.53 20.83
C SER A 786 -1.86 -6.08 21.19
N TRP A 787 -2.40 -5.13 20.41
CA TRP A 787 -2.27 -3.69 20.71
C TRP A 787 -2.83 -3.34 22.08
N ARG A 788 -3.93 -3.96 22.48
CA ARG A 788 -4.52 -3.80 23.81
C ARG A 788 -3.56 -4.23 24.91
N ALA A 789 -2.97 -5.43 24.81
CA ALA A 789 -2.03 -5.93 25.79
C ALA A 789 -0.76 -5.05 25.88
N ALA A 790 -0.20 -4.66 24.74
CA ALA A 790 0.96 -3.77 24.69
C ALA A 790 0.67 -2.37 25.27
N THR A 791 -0.54 -1.86 25.08
CA THR A 791 -0.98 -0.57 25.65
C THR A 791 -1.24 -0.68 27.15
N ARG A 792 -1.83 -1.79 27.62
CA ARG A 792 -2.00 -2.05 29.06
C ARG A 792 -0.67 -2.15 29.80
N GLU A 793 0.35 -2.77 29.22
CA GLU A 793 1.69 -2.79 29.82
C GLU A 793 2.24 -1.36 30.00
N LEU A 794 2.05 -0.50 29.00
CA LEU A 794 2.44 0.92 29.07
C LEU A 794 1.68 1.66 30.18
N LEU A 795 0.35 1.53 30.21
CA LEU A 795 -0.52 2.24 31.15
C LEU A 795 -0.40 1.75 32.59
N ARG A 796 -0.29 0.44 32.81
CA ARG A 796 -0.36 -0.19 34.13
C ARG A 796 1.00 -0.44 34.77
N ARG A 797 2.10 -0.43 33.99
CA ARG A 797 3.45 -0.67 34.52
C ARG A 797 4.42 0.45 34.21
N HIS A 798 4.60 0.79 32.94
CA HIS A 798 5.66 1.74 32.55
C HIS A 798 5.33 3.17 33.01
N TYR A 799 4.13 3.67 32.79
CA TYR A 799 3.74 5.00 33.23
C TYR A 799 3.70 5.16 34.76
N PRO A 800 3.16 4.21 35.55
CA PRO A 800 3.30 4.22 37.00
C PRO A 800 4.76 4.22 37.47
N ALA A 801 5.66 3.49 36.80
CA ALA A 801 7.09 3.53 37.12
C ALA A 801 7.71 4.91 36.85
N ALA A 802 7.33 5.57 35.76
CA ALA A 802 7.77 6.94 35.46
C ALA A 802 7.26 7.96 36.50
N LEU A 803 6.00 7.83 36.92
CA LEU A 803 5.40 8.63 37.99
C LEU A 803 6.13 8.43 39.33
N ALA A 804 6.49 7.18 39.67
CA ALA A 804 7.23 6.87 40.88
C ALA A 804 8.65 7.47 40.86
N ALA A 805 9.36 7.35 39.73
CA ALA A 805 10.68 7.94 39.55
C ALA A 805 10.65 9.47 39.66
N TRP A 806 9.66 10.12 39.05
CA TRP A 806 9.47 11.57 39.17
C TRP A 806 9.19 12.01 40.62
N ARG A 807 8.31 11.30 41.35
CA ARG A 807 8.03 11.60 42.76
C ARG A 807 9.26 11.47 43.65
N GLN A 808 10.11 10.48 43.41
CA GLN A 808 11.38 10.32 44.15
C GLN A 808 12.32 11.51 43.89
N GLN A 809 12.41 11.97 42.64
CA GLN A 809 13.25 13.11 42.26
C GLN A 809 12.75 14.44 42.83
N GLU A 810 11.44 14.72 42.75
CA GLU A 810 10.84 15.95 43.33
C GLU A 810 10.84 15.92 44.87
N GLY A 811 10.57 14.75 45.47
CA GLY A 811 10.63 14.58 46.93
C GLY A 811 12.04 14.77 47.48
N GLY A 812 13.07 14.28 46.78
CA GLY A 812 14.47 14.52 47.10
C GLY A 812 14.88 15.99 46.91
N ALA A 813 14.44 16.64 45.84
CA ALA A 813 14.68 18.07 45.61
C ALA A 813 14.04 18.94 46.70
N TRP A 814 12.83 18.58 47.16
CA TRP A 814 12.17 19.25 48.28
C TRP A 814 12.91 19.05 49.61
N ALA A 815 13.39 17.83 49.90
CA ALA A 815 14.17 17.55 51.11
C ALA A 815 15.50 18.33 51.14
N LEU A 816 16.22 18.37 50.01
CA LEU A 816 17.46 19.15 49.86
C LEU A 816 17.23 20.65 49.97
N SER A 817 16.12 21.17 49.43
CA SER A 817 15.77 22.59 49.56
C SER A 817 15.45 23.01 51.00
N ARG A 818 14.93 22.09 51.84
CA ARG A 818 14.75 22.35 53.28
C ARG A 818 16.07 22.27 54.05
N GLN A 819 16.95 21.34 53.73
CA GLN A 819 18.28 21.25 54.35
C GLN A 819 19.21 22.42 53.99
N ALA A 820 19.02 23.04 52.82
CA ALA A 820 19.74 24.26 52.44
C ALA A 820 19.12 25.55 53.02
N ALA A 821 17.86 25.48 53.48
CA ALA A 821 17.14 26.60 54.10
C ALA A 821 17.14 26.56 55.64
N ALA A 822 17.49 25.42 56.23
CA ALA A 822 17.79 25.23 57.64
C ALA A 822 19.29 25.36 57.87
#